data_AF-A0A8K0P2J3-F1
#
_entry.id   AF-A0A8K0P2J3-F1
#
_cell.length_a   1.000
_cell.length_b   1.000
_cell.length_c   1.000
_cell.angle_alpha   90.00
_cell.angle_beta   90.00
_cell.angle_gamma   90.00
#
_symmetry.space_group_name_H-M   'P 1'
#
loop_
_entity.id
_entity.type
_entity.pdbx_description
1 polymer ?
#
loop_
_entity_poly.entity_id
_entity_poly.type
_entity_poly.pdbx_seq_one_letter_code
_entity_poly.pdbx_strand_id
1 'polypeptide(L)'
;MSEYNTMATDKVTLTDALSNVDVLDELTLPDEQPCIEAQPCSIVYQANFDTNFEDRNGFVTGIAKYIEEATVHASLNELLDEGLEHAVMLYTWRCCSRAIPQPKSNEQPNRVEIYEKTVEVLAPEVNKLLNFMYFQRKAVERFSAEVKRLCHQEKRKDFVSEAYLLTLGKFINMFAVLDELKNMKSSVKNDYSTYRRAAQFLKVMADSQTLQESQNLSMFLATQNKIRDTVKENLEKIPNYEDLLADVVNICVQMFENKMYLTPNEKHMLVKVMGFGLFLMDSEVCNINKLDQKKKLKLEKIDRIFKNLEVVPLFGDMQIAPFNYIKRSKHFDASKWPLSYSNNISPQADLMVHLPQIRDDHVKYISELARYSNEVTTTYKESRTDAENRETADLALRGLQLLSEWTGVVTELYSWKLLHPTDHHQNKECPPEAEEYERATRYNYTSEEKFALIEVIAMIKGLQVLMARMETVFTDAIRRNIYAELQDFVQLILREPLRKATKNKKDLIRSIIVSVRETCADWQRGVEPQGDPALKGKKDPDNGFGIKVPRRNVGPSSTQLYMVRTMLESLIADKSGGKRTLRKDIDGQYLVEIDQFHKRSFYWNYLLSFSESLQQCCELSQLWYREFYLEMTMGKRIQ
;
A
#
# COMPACT_ATOMS: atom_id res chain seq x y z
N MET A 1 -15.01 66.30 9.71
CA MET A 1 -13.64 66.22 10.27
C MET A 1 -13.17 64.80 10.03
N SER A 2 -12.06 64.68 9.34
CA SER A 2 -11.45 63.44 8.86
C SER A 2 -10.76 62.68 9.98
N GLU A 3 -11.10 61.42 10.20
CA GLU A 3 -10.25 60.47 10.93
C GLU A 3 -9.46 59.65 9.91
N TYR A 4 -8.15 59.93 9.86
CA TYR A 4 -7.17 59.17 9.11
C TYR A 4 -6.87 57.88 9.86
N ASN A 5 -7.14 56.75 9.20
CA ASN A 5 -6.80 55.41 9.65
C ASN A 5 -5.31 55.16 9.32
N THR A 6 -4.41 55.39 10.28
CA THR A 6 -3.00 55.01 10.15
C THR A 6 -2.85 53.49 10.24
N MET A 7 -2.52 52.86 9.12
CA MET A 7 -1.98 51.50 9.08
C MET A 7 -0.75 51.42 10.00
N ALA A 8 -0.81 50.57 11.02
CA ALA A 8 0.35 50.20 11.80
C ALA A 8 1.29 49.38 10.91
N THR A 9 2.34 50.02 10.42
CA THR A 9 3.50 49.30 9.85
C THR A 9 4.22 48.59 10.99
N ASP A 10 4.26 47.25 10.94
CA ASP A 10 5.07 46.43 11.84
C ASP A 10 6.52 46.94 11.83
N LYS A 11 6.99 47.44 12.98
CA LYS A 11 8.38 47.90 13.12
C LYS A 11 9.27 46.68 13.34
N VAL A 12 9.92 46.23 12.27
CA VAL A 12 11.00 45.24 12.33
C VAL A 12 12.13 45.77 13.23
N THR A 13 12.57 44.98 14.21
CA THR A 13 13.64 45.41 15.11
C THR A 13 15.01 45.23 14.45
N LEU A 14 16.03 45.98 14.91
CA LEU A 14 17.41 45.80 14.42
C LEU A 14 17.92 44.37 14.65
N THR A 15 17.49 43.75 15.75
CA THR A 15 17.82 42.36 16.08
C THR A 15 17.20 41.38 15.07
N ASP A 16 15.93 41.59 14.68
CA ASP A 16 15.29 40.77 13.64
C ASP A 16 16.01 40.95 12.29
N ALA A 17 16.40 42.18 11.96
CA ALA A 17 17.13 42.48 10.72
C ALA A 17 18.52 41.82 10.69
N LEU A 18 19.25 41.82 11.81
CA LEU A 18 20.55 41.16 11.92
C LEU A 18 20.42 39.64 11.89
N SER A 19 19.43 39.08 12.61
CA SER A 19 19.15 37.64 12.57
C SER A 19 18.82 37.17 11.15
N ASN A 20 18.10 37.98 10.36
CA ASN A 20 17.81 37.65 8.96
C ASN A 20 19.05 37.66 8.07
N VAL A 21 20.06 38.48 8.40
CA VAL A 21 21.36 38.52 7.68
C VAL A 21 22.23 37.34 8.08
N ASP A 22 22.30 37.01 9.37
CA ASP A 22 23.07 35.86 9.87
C ASP A 22 22.59 34.54 9.25
N VAL A 23 21.28 34.42 8.99
CA VAL A 23 20.68 33.29 8.27
C VAL A 23 21.19 33.14 6.82
N LEU A 24 21.58 34.24 6.17
CA LEU A 24 22.13 34.18 4.81
C LEU A 24 23.55 33.59 4.79
N ASP A 25 24.32 33.75 5.88
CA ASP A 25 25.66 33.16 6.01
C ASP A 25 25.60 31.64 6.23
N GLU A 26 24.48 31.11 6.72
CA GLU A 26 24.22 29.66 6.84
C GLU A 26 23.61 29.03 5.58
N LEU A 27 23.31 29.86 4.57
CA LEU A 27 22.61 29.41 3.37
C LEU A 27 23.57 28.62 2.47
N THR A 28 23.50 27.29 2.56
CA THR A 28 24.21 26.41 1.62
C THR A 28 23.84 26.77 0.17
N LEU A 29 24.81 27.29 -0.58
CA LEU A 29 24.64 27.53 -2.01
C LEU A 29 24.38 26.18 -2.69
N PRO A 30 23.34 26.07 -3.54
CA PRO A 30 23.08 24.83 -4.25
C PRO A 30 24.28 24.51 -5.15
N ASP A 31 24.91 23.37 -4.91
CA ASP A 31 25.83 22.80 -5.88
C ASP A 31 24.98 22.34 -7.08
N GLU A 32 25.32 22.75 -8.31
CA GLU A 32 24.59 22.34 -9.53
C GLU A 32 24.79 20.84 -9.84
N GLN A 33 25.52 20.12 -9.00
CA GLN A 33 25.77 18.70 -9.18
C GLN A 33 24.51 17.86 -8.91
N PRO A 34 24.07 17.02 -9.87
CA PRO A 34 22.95 16.11 -9.65
C PRO A 34 23.23 15.16 -8.47
N CYS A 35 22.35 15.15 -7.47
CA CYS A 35 22.44 14.23 -6.34
C CYS A 35 21.84 12.87 -6.74
N ILE A 36 22.70 11.87 -6.92
CA ILE A 36 22.29 10.47 -7.16
C ILE A 36 22.39 9.61 -5.89
N GLU A 37 23.03 10.14 -4.84
CA GLU A 37 23.21 9.43 -3.59
C GLU A 37 21.90 9.40 -2.80
N ALA A 38 21.63 8.26 -2.17
CA ALA A 38 20.55 8.18 -1.21
C ALA A 38 20.88 9.07 0.00
N GLN A 39 19.85 9.65 0.61
CA GLN A 39 20.01 10.35 1.88
C GLN A 39 20.71 9.43 2.90
N PRO A 40 21.71 9.91 3.65
CA PRO A 40 22.36 9.11 4.69
C PRO A 40 21.30 8.57 5.66
N CYS A 41 21.15 7.25 5.70
CA CYS A 41 20.27 6.61 6.67
C CYS A 41 21.00 6.65 8.02
N SER A 42 20.73 7.70 8.79
CA SER A 42 21.06 7.67 10.22
C SER A 42 20.25 6.55 10.87
N ILE A 43 20.68 6.01 12.01
CA ILE A 43 19.78 5.20 12.84
C ILE A 43 18.71 6.15 13.37
N VAL A 44 17.67 6.39 12.57
CA VAL A 44 16.57 7.30 12.91
C VAL A 44 15.59 6.54 13.77
N TYR A 45 15.39 7.01 15.00
CA TYR A 45 14.29 6.53 15.83
C TYR A 45 13.01 7.22 15.37
N GLN A 46 12.20 6.52 14.59
CA GLN A 46 10.87 7.00 14.20
C GLN A 46 9.83 6.44 15.15
N ALA A 47 9.12 7.33 15.86
CA ALA A 47 7.99 6.93 16.67
C ALA A 47 6.80 6.58 15.76
N ASN A 48 6.47 5.28 15.69
CA ASN A 48 5.23 4.83 15.08
C ASN A 48 4.11 4.88 16.12
N PHE A 49 3.08 5.70 15.86
CA PHE A 49 1.91 5.84 16.73
C PHE A 49 0.70 5.04 16.25
N ASP A 50 0.86 4.21 15.21
CA ASP A 50 -0.17 3.26 14.81
C ASP A 50 -0.24 2.11 15.81
N THR A 51 -1.38 2.02 16.50
CA THR A 51 -1.65 1.03 17.56
C THR A 51 -2.30 -0.23 17.00
N ASN A 52 -2.50 -0.36 15.68
CA ASN A 52 -3.30 -1.45 15.08
C ASN A 52 -4.66 -1.62 15.80
N PHE A 53 -5.27 -0.49 16.15
CA PHE A 53 -6.55 -0.40 16.84
C PHE A 53 -6.59 -0.99 18.27
N GLU A 54 -5.46 -1.12 18.97
CA GLU A 54 -5.45 -1.57 20.38
C GLU A 54 -6.32 -0.71 21.31
N ASP A 55 -6.37 0.60 21.06
CA ASP A 55 -7.14 1.61 21.80
C ASP A 55 -8.62 1.68 21.39
N ARG A 56 -9.11 0.81 20.49
CA ARG A 56 -10.50 0.80 19.98
C ARG A 56 -11.58 0.77 21.07
N ASN A 57 -11.31 0.11 22.20
CA ASN A 57 -12.24 0.02 23.31
C ASN A 57 -12.39 1.35 24.08
N GLY A 58 -11.46 2.29 23.91
CA GLY A 58 -11.57 3.65 24.43
C GLY A 58 -12.60 4.50 23.68
N PHE A 59 -12.89 4.16 22.42
CA PHE A 59 -13.88 4.84 21.59
C PHE A 59 -15.21 4.09 21.62
N VAL A 60 -15.88 4.10 22.79
CA VAL A 60 -17.21 3.51 22.99
C VAL A 60 -18.22 4.26 22.11
N THR A 61 -18.26 3.89 20.83
CA THR A 61 -19.26 4.35 19.88
C THR A 61 -20.55 3.61 20.19
N GLY A 62 -21.72 4.25 20.05
CA GLY A 62 -23.02 3.61 20.25
C GLY A 62 -23.34 2.47 19.25
N ILE A 63 -22.34 2.01 18.47
CA ILE A 63 -22.47 1.05 17.37
C ILE A 63 -21.32 0.03 17.45
N ALA A 64 -21.57 -1.08 18.14
CA ALA A 64 -20.59 -2.16 18.37
C ALA A 64 -19.99 -2.77 17.09
N LYS A 65 -20.67 -2.64 15.95
CA LYS A 65 -20.24 -3.18 14.65
C LYS A 65 -18.85 -2.67 14.23
N TYR A 66 -18.56 -1.38 14.39
CA TYR A 66 -17.29 -0.82 13.92
C TYR A 66 -16.10 -1.28 14.77
N ILE A 67 -16.32 -1.51 16.07
CA ILE A 67 -15.31 -2.06 16.99
C ILE A 67 -15.05 -3.54 16.65
N GLU A 68 -16.09 -4.32 16.34
CA GLU A 68 -15.94 -5.71 15.86
C GLU A 68 -15.12 -5.74 14.57
N GLU A 69 -15.44 -4.88 13.60
CA GLU A 69 -14.70 -4.79 12.33
C GLU A 69 -13.23 -4.40 12.56
N ALA A 70 -12.95 -3.38 13.39
CA ALA A 70 -11.58 -2.98 13.74
C ALA A 70 -10.80 -4.11 14.44
N THR A 71 -11.46 -4.93 15.26
CA THR A 71 -10.85 -6.08 15.94
C THR A 71 -10.44 -7.16 14.94
N VAL A 72 -11.32 -7.48 13.98
CA VAL A 72 -10.99 -8.46 12.95
C VAL A 72 -9.91 -7.92 12.01
N HIS A 73 -10.01 -6.64 11.62
CA HIS A 73 -9.03 -5.98 10.77
C HIS A 73 -7.63 -6.02 11.41
N ALA A 74 -7.49 -5.70 12.69
CA ALA A 74 -6.21 -5.77 13.39
C ALA A 74 -5.56 -7.16 13.32
N SER A 75 -6.36 -8.20 13.59
CA SER A 75 -5.91 -9.60 13.50
C SER A 75 -5.54 -10.02 12.08
N LEU A 76 -6.14 -9.42 11.06
CA LEU A 76 -5.77 -9.67 9.66
C LEU A 76 -4.45 -8.98 9.29
N ASN A 77 -4.20 -7.77 9.81
CA ASN A 77 -2.94 -7.06 9.58
C ASN A 77 -1.74 -7.84 10.15
N GLU A 78 -1.85 -8.39 11.36
CA GLU A 78 -0.78 -9.22 11.96
C GLU A 78 -0.40 -10.42 11.08
N LEU A 79 -1.37 -11.04 10.41
CA LEU A 79 -1.12 -12.14 9.49
C LEU A 79 -0.47 -11.68 8.17
N LEU A 80 -0.76 -10.46 7.71
CA LEU A 80 -0.07 -9.89 6.54
C LEU A 80 1.40 -9.63 6.86
N ASP A 81 1.71 -9.15 8.06
CA ASP A 81 3.07 -8.92 8.53
C ASP A 81 3.84 -10.24 8.67
N GLU A 82 3.25 -11.25 9.31
CA GLU A 82 3.81 -12.62 9.38
C GLU A 82 4.04 -13.22 7.98
N GLY A 83 3.14 -12.94 7.03
CA GLY A 83 3.28 -13.33 5.63
C GLY A 83 4.44 -12.64 4.90
N LEU A 84 4.69 -11.36 5.19
CA LEU A 84 5.83 -10.63 4.65
C LEU A 84 7.15 -11.22 5.14
N GLU A 85 7.26 -11.59 6.41
CA GLU A 85 8.44 -12.26 6.96
C GLU A 85 8.74 -13.57 6.22
N HIS A 86 7.72 -14.38 5.94
CA HIS A 86 7.87 -15.59 5.15
C HIS A 86 8.25 -15.32 3.68
N ALA A 87 7.74 -14.24 3.07
CA ALA A 87 8.14 -13.85 1.73
C ALA A 87 9.62 -13.44 1.67
N VAL A 88 10.09 -12.65 2.65
CA VAL A 88 11.52 -12.28 2.79
C VAL A 88 12.37 -13.53 2.99
N MET A 89 11.95 -14.45 3.88
CA MET A 89 12.63 -15.72 4.12
C MET A 89 12.78 -16.53 2.83
N LEU A 90 11.71 -16.70 2.06
CA LEU A 90 11.76 -17.46 0.79
C LEU A 90 12.67 -16.77 -0.23
N TYR A 91 12.52 -15.46 -0.42
CA TYR A 91 13.28 -14.70 -1.41
C TYR A 91 14.79 -14.72 -1.14
N THR A 92 15.19 -14.55 0.12
CA THR A 92 16.60 -14.53 0.54
C THR A 92 17.19 -15.93 0.78
N TRP A 93 16.39 -16.98 0.63
CA TRP A 93 16.89 -18.35 0.78
C TRP A 93 17.85 -18.72 -0.35
N ARG A 94 19.14 -18.91 -0.02
CA ARG A 94 20.16 -19.48 -0.90
C ARG A 94 20.46 -20.92 -0.50
N CYS A 95 20.78 -21.76 -1.48
CA CYS A 95 20.91 -23.20 -1.29
C CYS A 95 22.09 -23.58 -0.38
N CYS A 96 21.80 -24.04 0.83
CA CYS A 96 22.82 -24.56 1.75
C CYS A 96 23.42 -25.88 1.24
N SER A 97 22.61 -26.75 0.64
CA SER A 97 23.02 -28.07 0.17
C SER A 97 24.07 -28.05 -0.95
N ARG A 98 24.21 -26.93 -1.67
CA ARG A 98 25.32 -26.72 -2.63
C ARG A 98 26.67 -26.52 -1.94
N ALA A 99 26.69 -26.02 -0.71
CA ALA A 99 27.89 -25.84 0.09
C ALA A 99 28.23 -27.09 0.92
N ILE A 100 27.30 -28.03 1.07
CA ILE A 100 27.49 -29.26 1.85
C ILE A 100 28.20 -30.32 1.00
N PRO A 101 29.31 -30.91 1.47
CA PRO A 101 29.98 -31.99 0.76
C PRO A 101 29.08 -33.23 0.69
N GLN A 102 28.81 -33.71 -0.53
CA GLN A 102 27.99 -34.91 -0.72
C GLN A 102 28.84 -36.18 -0.53
N PRO A 103 28.34 -37.19 0.22
CA PRO A 103 29.03 -38.48 0.30
C PRO A 103 29.17 -39.15 -1.07
N LYS A 104 30.39 -39.51 -1.46
CA LYS A 104 30.70 -40.09 -2.78
C LYS A 104 30.46 -41.60 -2.85
N SER A 105 30.60 -42.30 -1.71
CA SER A 105 30.39 -43.74 -1.62
C SER A 105 29.85 -44.12 -0.24
N ASN A 106 29.29 -45.33 -0.14
CA ASN A 106 28.78 -45.84 1.12
C ASN A 106 29.89 -46.10 2.16
N GLU A 107 31.12 -46.31 1.69
CA GLU A 107 32.32 -46.65 2.48
C GLU A 107 33.14 -45.42 2.90
N GLN A 108 32.68 -44.21 2.55
CA GLN A 108 33.40 -42.98 2.87
C GLN A 108 33.55 -42.80 4.40
N PRO A 109 34.78 -42.62 4.94
CA PRO A 109 35.03 -42.61 6.38
C PRO A 109 34.26 -41.53 7.15
N ASN A 110 34.20 -40.31 6.61
CA ASN A 110 33.53 -39.17 7.23
C ASN A 110 32.05 -39.05 6.84
N ARG A 111 31.43 -40.11 6.31
CA ARG A 111 30.01 -40.09 5.89
C ARG A 111 29.06 -39.77 7.03
N VAL A 112 29.31 -40.32 8.22
CA VAL A 112 28.47 -40.09 9.41
C VAL A 112 28.59 -38.63 9.86
N GLU A 113 29.82 -38.13 9.99
CA GLU A 113 30.12 -36.75 10.38
C GLU A 113 29.48 -35.74 9.42
N ILE A 114 29.56 -35.98 8.10
CA ILE A 114 28.89 -35.14 7.09
C ILE A 114 27.39 -35.06 7.35
N TYR A 115 26.74 -36.19 7.63
CA TYR A 115 25.30 -36.20 7.89
C TYR A 115 24.93 -35.56 9.23
N GLU A 116 25.75 -35.74 10.27
CA GLU A 116 25.54 -35.07 11.57
C GLU A 116 25.59 -33.55 11.40
N LYS A 117 26.62 -33.04 10.72
CA LYS A 117 26.75 -31.61 10.42
C LYS A 117 25.68 -31.09 9.46
N THR A 118 25.24 -31.92 8.51
CA THR A 118 24.11 -31.58 7.62
C THR A 118 22.83 -31.36 8.43
N VAL A 119 22.53 -32.24 9.39
CA VAL A 119 21.35 -32.11 10.26
C VAL A 119 21.50 -30.89 11.18
N GLU A 120 22.67 -30.69 11.79
CA GLU A 120 22.96 -29.53 12.66
C GLU A 120 22.70 -28.19 11.96
N VAL A 121 23.18 -28.05 10.72
CA VAL A 121 23.04 -26.80 9.95
C VAL A 121 21.63 -26.62 9.40
N LEU A 122 21.01 -27.68 8.88
CA LEU A 122 19.72 -27.55 8.18
C LEU A 122 18.50 -27.66 9.10
N ALA A 123 18.61 -28.23 10.31
CA ALA A 123 17.46 -28.39 11.20
C ALA A 123 16.76 -27.05 11.54
N PRO A 124 17.47 -25.96 11.91
CA PRO A 124 16.83 -24.66 12.17
C PRO A 124 16.11 -24.11 10.94
N GLU A 125 16.70 -24.29 9.76
CA GLU A 125 16.13 -23.83 8.49
C GLU A 125 14.87 -24.64 8.12
N VAL A 126 14.89 -25.96 8.31
CA VAL A 126 13.71 -26.82 8.11
C VAL A 126 12.57 -26.46 9.05
N ASN A 127 12.86 -26.04 10.29
CA ASN A 127 11.83 -25.49 11.19
C ASN A 127 11.16 -24.24 10.61
N LYS A 128 11.90 -23.36 9.93
CA LYS A 128 11.29 -22.21 9.24
C LYS A 128 10.36 -22.64 8.11
N LEU A 129 10.70 -23.72 7.38
CA LEU A 129 9.83 -24.29 6.34
C LEU A 129 8.57 -24.94 6.90
N LEU A 130 8.67 -25.61 8.05
CA LEU A 130 7.51 -26.13 8.78
C LEU A 130 6.59 -24.99 9.22
N ASN A 131 7.16 -23.94 9.82
CA ASN A 131 6.41 -22.75 10.22
C ASN A 131 5.71 -22.11 9.01
N PHE A 132 6.40 -21.98 7.86
CA PHE A 132 5.78 -21.48 6.63
C PHE A 132 4.61 -22.38 6.14
N MET A 133 4.78 -23.70 6.15
CA MET A 133 3.72 -24.65 5.78
C MET A 133 2.50 -24.50 6.70
N TYR A 134 2.70 -24.26 8.00
CA TYR A 134 1.64 -24.04 8.97
C TYR A 134 0.98 -22.69 8.83
N PHE A 135 1.79 -21.64 8.66
CA PHE A 135 1.33 -20.28 8.45
C PHE A 135 0.39 -20.19 7.25
N GLN A 136 0.81 -20.68 6.07
CA GLN A 136 -0.04 -20.57 4.87
C GLN A 136 -1.38 -21.27 5.07
N ARG A 137 -1.41 -22.43 5.75
CA ARG A 137 -2.66 -23.14 6.04
C ARG A 137 -3.57 -22.32 6.96
N LYS A 138 -3.02 -21.81 8.07
CA LYS A 138 -3.71 -20.92 9.02
C LYS A 138 -4.26 -19.67 8.31
N ALA A 139 -3.45 -19.04 7.47
CA ALA A 139 -3.82 -17.83 6.73
C ALA A 139 -4.95 -18.11 5.73
N VAL A 140 -4.87 -19.20 4.96
CA VAL A 140 -5.92 -19.61 4.01
C VAL A 140 -7.23 -19.92 4.74
N GLU A 141 -7.17 -20.66 5.85
CA GLU A 141 -8.35 -20.98 6.67
C GLU A 141 -8.99 -19.72 7.25
N ARG A 142 -8.19 -18.80 7.81
CA ARG A 142 -8.68 -17.53 8.37
C ARG A 142 -9.31 -16.65 7.30
N PHE A 143 -8.65 -16.49 6.14
CA PHE A 143 -9.18 -15.74 5.02
C PHE A 143 -10.49 -16.34 4.50
N SER A 144 -10.55 -17.66 4.31
CA SER A 144 -11.74 -18.35 3.83
C SER A 144 -12.90 -18.26 4.83
N ALA A 145 -12.62 -18.34 6.13
CA ALA A 145 -13.62 -18.15 7.18
C ALA A 145 -14.22 -16.75 7.12
N GLU A 146 -13.40 -15.74 6.87
CA GLU A 146 -13.84 -14.36 6.78
C GLU A 146 -14.68 -14.10 5.51
N VAL A 147 -14.25 -14.61 4.36
CA VAL A 147 -15.05 -14.60 3.13
C VAL A 147 -16.40 -15.28 3.36
N LYS A 148 -16.42 -16.44 4.02
CA LYS A 148 -17.66 -17.15 4.37
C LYS A 148 -18.58 -16.32 5.26
N ARG A 149 -18.03 -15.61 6.24
CA ARG A 149 -18.78 -14.73 7.15
C ARG A 149 -19.43 -13.58 6.38
N LEU A 150 -18.69 -12.91 5.50
CA LEU A 150 -19.16 -11.76 4.72
C LEU A 150 -20.12 -12.14 3.58
N CYS A 151 -20.03 -13.37 3.07
CA CYS A 151 -20.95 -13.91 2.06
C CYS A 151 -22.25 -14.47 2.65
N HIS A 152 -22.39 -14.54 3.98
CA HIS A 152 -23.64 -14.97 4.61
C HIS A 152 -24.81 -14.07 4.20
N GLN A 153 -25.98 -14.65 3.91
CA GLN A 153 -27.12 -13.94 3.29
C GLN A 153 -27.55 -12.67 4.05
N GLU A 154 -27.48 -12.68 5.38
CA GLU A 154 -27.77 -11.49 6.19
C GLU A 154 -26.61 -10.48 6.20
N LYS A 155 -25.36 -10.95 6.27
CA LYS A 155 -24.17 -10.09 6.29
C LYS A 155 -23.88 -9.44 4.95
N ARG A 156 -24.26 -10.08 3.84
CA ARG A 156 -24.10 -9.52 2.49
C ARG A 156 -24.95 -8.26 2.26
N LYS A 157 -25.98 -8.05 3.07
CA LYS A 157 -26.79 -6.83 3.06
C LYS A 157 -26.13 -5.67 3.81
N ASP A 158 -25.17 -5.98 4.68
CA ASP A 158 -24.49 -5.01 5.51
C ASP A 158 -23.39 -4.27 4.73
N PHE A 159 -23.11 -3.05 5.15
CA PHE A 159 -21.93 -2.29 4.74
C PHE A 159 -20.63 -3.00 5.14
N VAL A 160 -19.65 -3.00 4.24
CA VAL A 160 -18.26 -3.45 4.46
C VAL A 160 -17.36 -2.29 4.02
N SER A 161 -16.40 -1.89 4.86
CA SER A 161 -15.56 -0.73 4.55
C SER A 161 -14.58 -0.97 3.41
N GLU A 162 -14.25 0.11 2.68
CA GLU A 162 -13.22 0.13 1.65
C GLU A 162 -11.87 -0.36 2.19
N ALA A 163 -11.50 0.05 3.41
CA ALA A 163 -10.27 -0.37 4.06
C ALA A 163 -10.25 -1.88 4.30
N TYR A 164 -11.38 -2.47 4.71
CA TYR A 164 -11.48 -3.90 4.94
C TYR A 164 -11.46 -4.71 3.64
N LEU A 165 -12.15 -4.25 2.59
CA LEU A 165 -12.06 -4.86 1.26
C LEU A 165 -10.62 -4.81 0.71
N LEU A 166 -9.91 -3.70 0.93
CA LEU A 166 -8.52 -3.57 0.53
C LEU A 166 -7.62 -4.56 1.28
N THR A 167 -7.85 -4.78 2.58
CA THR A 167 -7.13 -5.78 3.36
C THR A 167 -7.38 -7.20 2.86
N LEU A 168 -8.61 -7.55 2.48
CA LEU A 168 -8.87 -8.82 1.77
C LEU A 168 -8.10 -8.91 0.44
N GLY A 169 -8.01 -7.80 -0.29
CA GLY A 169 -7.15 -7.69 -1.47
C GLY A 169 -5.66 -7.95 -1.16
N LYS A 170 -5.13 -7.36 -0.09
CA LYS A 170 -3.74 -7.61 0.36
C LYS A 170 -3.50 -9.09 0.67
N PHE A 171 -4.47 -9.81 1.25
CA PHE A 171 -4.37 -11.27 1.43
C PHE A 171 -4.27 -12.03 0.11
N ILE A 172 -5.12 -11.67 -0.86
CA ILE A 172 -5.07 -12.26 -2.21
C ILE A 172 -3.67 -12.06 -2.81
N ASN A 173 -3.12 -10.85 -2.73
CA ASN A 173 -1.76 -10.58 -3.17
C ASN A 173 -0.69 -11.35 -2.38
N MET A 174 -0.80 -11.46 -1.05
CA MET A 174 0.11 -12.23 -0.21
C MET A 174 0.18 -13.69 -0.64
N PHE A 175 -0.98 -14.32 -0.89
CA PHE A 175 -1.01 -15.70 -1.38
C PHE A 175 -0.33 -15.86 -2.74
N ALA A 176 -0.52 -14.91 -3.66
CA ALA A 176 0.19 -14.92 -4.95
C ALA A 176 1.71 -14.83 -4.77
N VAL A 177 2.19 -13.89 -3.94
CA VAL A 177 3.60 -13.71 -3.65
C VAL A 177 4.23 -14.97 -3.06
N LEU A 178 3.62 -15.53 -2.00
CA LEU A 178 4.15 -16.71 -1.31
C LEU A 178 4.18 -17.95 -2.21
N ASP A 179 3.15 -18.14 -3.03
CA ASP A 179 3.06 -19.29 -3.93
C ASP A 179 4.11 -19.23 -5.04
N GLU A 180 4.26 -18.06 -5.68
CA GLU A 180 5.23 -17.86 -6.74
C GLU A 180 6.68 -17.92 -6.23
N LEU A 181 6.99 -17.30 -5.08
CA LEU A 181 8.30 -17.44 -4.44
C LEU A 181 8.63 -18.90 -4.12
N LYS A 182 7.66 -19.64 -3.56
CA LYS A 182 7.80 -21.07 -3.29
C LYS A 182 8.02 -21.87 -4.59
N ASN A 183 7.29 -21.56 -5.65
CA ASN A 183 7.38 -22.26 -6.94
C ASN A 183 8.76 -22.12 -7.59
N MET A 184 9.37 -20.93 -7.47
CA MET A 184 10.67 -20.62 -8.06
C MET A 184 11.86 -21.12 -7.23
N LYS A 185 11.72 -21.23 -5.90
CA LYS A 185 12.83 -21.59 -5.00
C LYS A 185 13.11 -23.09 -4.98
N SER A 186 13.83 -23.56 -5.99
CA SER A 186 14.37 -24.92 -6.05
C SER A 186 15.31 -25.22 -4.87
N SER A 187 16.06 -24.21 -4.42
CA SER A 187 16.96 -24.26 -3.26
C SER A 187 16.27 -24.78 -1.99
N VAL A 188 15.07 -24.29 -1.68
CA VAL A 188 14.28 -24.71 -0.52
C VAL A 188 13.97 -26.21 -0.57
N LYS A 189 13.53 -26.71 -1.74
CA LYS A 189 13.22 -28.13 -1.95
C LYS A 189 14.47 -29.00 -1.83
N ASN A 190 15.60 -28.54 -2.36
CA ASN A 190 16.88 -29.26 -2.35
C ASN A 190 17.46 -29.38 -0.94
N ASP A 191 17.42 -28.29 -0.18
CA ASP A 191 17.90 -28.25 1.20
C ASP A 191 17.06 -29.18 2.08
N TYR A 192 15.73 -29.12 1.98
CA TYR A 192 14.86 -30.05 2.71
C TYR A 192 15.11 -31.51 2.32
N SER A 193 15.31 -31.80 1.03
CA SER A 193 15.60 -33.16 0.55
C SER A 193 16.95 -33.68 1.09
N THR A 194 17.94 -32.80 1.20
CA THR A 194 19.26 -33.11 1.76
C THR A 194 19.19 -33.39 3.25
N TYR A 195 18.48 -32.53 3.99
CA TYR A 195 18.18 -32.73 5.40
C TYR A 195 17.46 -34.07 5.64
N ARG A 196 16.37 -34.34 4.91
CA ARG A 196 15.57 -35.56 5.07
C ARG A 196 16.42 -36.82 4.88
N ARG A 197 17.32 -36.84 3.89
CA ARG A 197 18.24 -37.96 3.65
C ARG A 197 19.20 -38.19 4.82
N ALA A 198 19.79 -37.12 5.34
CA ALA A 198 20.70 -37.17 6.48
C ALA A 198 19.99 -37.62 7.76
N ALA A 199 18.84 -37.03 8.07
CA ALA A 199 18.04 -37.34 9.25
C ALA A 199 17.52 -38.79 9.25
N GLN A 200 17.12 -39.32 8.09
CA GLN A 200 16.74 -40.72 7.93
C GLN A 200 17.90 -41.68 8.16
N PHE A 201 19.09 -41.35 7.64
CA PHE A 201 20.30 -42.16 7.85
C PHE A 201 20.69 -42.23 9.33
N LEU A 202 20.63 -41.10 10.03
CA LEU A 202 20.95 -40.99 11.45
C LEU A 202 19.81 -41.48 12.37
N LYS A 203 18.68 -41.90 11.82
CA LYS A 203 17.47 -42.34 12.56
C LYS A 203 16.94 -41.28 13.54
N VAL A 204 17.08 -39.99 13.19
CA VAL A 204 16.58 -38.86 13.98
C VAL A 204 15.05 -38.77 13.93
N MET A 205 14.43 -39.23 12.84
CA MET A 205 12.97 -39.28 12.66
C MET A 205 12.42 -40.65 13.08
N ALA A 206 12.16 -40.85 14.37
CA ALA A 206 11.77 -42.16 14.91
C ALA A 206 10.28 -42.29 15.27
N ASP A 207 9.60 -41.19 15.54
CA ASP A 207 8.19 -41.18 15.93
C ASP A 207 7.23 -40.96 14.74
N SER A 208 6.03 -41.52 14.85
CA SER A 208 5.03 -41.53 13.77
C SER A 208 4.57 -40.11 13.36
N GLN A 209 4.52 -39.19 14.32
CA GLN A 209 4.06 -37.82 14.09
C GLN A 209 5.07 -37.03 13.26
N THR A 210 6.36 -37.06 13.65
CA THR A 210 7.44 -36.42 12.89
C THR A 210 7.55 -36.99 11.47
N LEU A 211 7.31 -38.29 11.29
CA LEU A 211 7.32 -38.92 9.96
C LEU A 211 6.19 -38.40 9.07
N GLN A 212 4.98 -38.23 9.63
CA GLN A 212 3.83 -37.69 8.90
C GLN A 212 4.04 -36.22 8.53
N GLU A 213 4.54 -35.41 9.46
CA GLU A 213 4.87 -34.00 9.24
C GLU A 213 5.94 -33.84 8.15
N SER A 214 6.99 -34.67 8.20
CA SER A 214 8.04 -34.75 7.18
C SER A 214 7.46 -35.07 5.78
N GLN A 215 6.51 -36.00 5.71
CA GLN A 215 5.85 -36.34 4.46
C GLN A 215 4.97 -35.20 3.94
N ASN A 216 4.22 -34.52 4.82
CA ASN A 216 3.38 -33.37 4.46
C ASN A 216 4.23 -32.23 3.89
N LEU A 217 5.34 -31.89 4.55
CA LEU A 217 6.26 -30.85 4.08
C LEU A 217 6.86 -31.21 2.71
N SER A 218 7.25 -32.49 2.52
CA SER A 218 7.74 -32.97 1.24
C SER A 218 6.74 -32.79 0.10
N MET A 219 5.46 -33.11 0.35
CA MET A 219 4.39 -32.94 -0.63
C MET A 219 4.09 -31.46 -0.91
N PHE A 220 4.09 -30.63 0.13
CA PHE A 220 3.88 -29.20 0.02
C PHE A 220 4.95 -28.54 -0.86
N LEU A 221 6.23 -28.80 -0.59
CA LEU A 221 7.34 -28.26 -1.38
C LEU A 221 7.39 -28.79 -2.81
N ALA A 222 6.99 -30.05 -3.03
CA ALA A 222 7.01 -30.65 -4.36
C ALA A 222 5.87 -30.20 -5.27
N THR A 223 4.71 -29.83 -4.71
CA THR A 223 3.52 -29.47 -5.48
C THR A 223 3.59 -28.01 -5.93
N GLN A 224 3.62 -27.79 -7.24
CA GLN A 224 3.56 -26.45 -7.83
C GLN A 224 2.18 -25.84 -7.62
N ASN A 225 2.15 -24.54 -7.38
CA ASN A 225 0.93 -23.75 -7.15
C ASN A 225 0.05 -24.16 -5.96
N LYS A 226 0.63 -24.84 -4.96
CA LYS A 226 -0.13 -25.47 -3.89
C LYS A 226 -0.94 -24.47 -3.08
N ILE A 227 -0.42 -23.27 -2.80
CA ILE A 227 -1.12 -22.26 -1.99
C ILE A 227 -2.29 -21.72 -2.79
N ARG A 228 -2.05 -21.30 -4.04
CA ARG A 228 -3.09 -20.80 -4.95
C ARG A 228 -4.24 -21.78 -5.09
N ASP A 229 -3.94 -23.03 -5.40
CA ASP A 229 -4.97 -24.04 -5.67
C ASP A 229 -5.77 -24.33 -4.39
N THR A 230 -5.12 -24.34 -3.22
CA THR A 230 -5.80 -24.50 -1.92
C THR A 230 -6.72 -23.32 -1.60
N VAL A 231 -6.30 -22.07 -1.88
CA VAL A 231 -7.16 -20.88 -1.75
C VAL A 231 -8.40 -21.04 -2.64
N LYS A 232 -8.19 -21.35 -3.92
CA LYS A 232 -9.28 -21.49 -4.89
C LYS A 232 -10.28 -22.58 -4.48
N GLU A 233 -9.79 -23.77 -4.12
CA GLU A 233 -10.62 -24.88 -3.63
C GLU A 233 -11.45 -24.52 -2.39
N ASN A 234 -10.91 -23.72 -1.47
CA ASN A 234 -11.64 -23.31 -0.27
C ASN A 234 -12.67 -22.22 -0.55
N LEU A 235 -12.38 -21.31 -1.46
CA LEU A 235 -13.32 -20.28 -1.90
C LEU A 235 -14.51 -20.86 -2.67
N GLU A 236 -14.29 -21.83 -3.56
CA GLU A 236 -15.35 -22.48 -4.33
C GLU A 236 -16.36 -23.24 -3.46
N LYS A 237 -15.99 -23.61 -2.23
CA LYS A 237 -16.91 -24.21 -1.23
C LYS A 237 -17.85 -23.18 -0.60
N ILE A 238 -17.60 -21.89 -0.76
CA ILE A 238 -18.36 -20.80 -0.14
C ILE A 238 -19.42 -20.30 -1.13
N PRO A 239 -20.72 -20.38 -0.81
CA PRO A 239 -21.76 -19.85 -1.68
C PRO A 239 -21.62 -18.34 -1.90
N ASN A 240 -21.68 -17.89 -3.15
CA ASN A 240 -21.62 -16.48 -3.56
C ASN A 240 -20.31 -15.76 -3.20
N TYR A 241 -19.18 -16.48 -3.09
CA TYR A 241 -17.88 -15.88 -2.81
C TYR A 241 -17.44 -14.89 -3.90
N GLU A 242 -17.85 -15.13 -5.15
CA GLU A 242 -17.53 -14.31 -6.31
C GLU A 242 -18.09 -12.89 -6.20
N ASP A 243 -19.18 -12.71 -5.46
CA ASP A 243 -19.79 -11.40 -5.26
C ASP A 243 -18.93 -10.52 -4.34
N LEU A 244 -18.33 -11.10 -3.30
CA LEU A 244 -17.41 -10.38 -2.42
C LEU A 244 -16.09 -10.08 -3.15
N LEU A 245 -15.54 -11.06 -3.87
CA LEU A 245 -14.33 -10.85 -4.66
C LEU A 245 -14.54 -9.79 -5.76
N ALA A 246 -15.73 -9.72 -6.35
CA ALA A 246 -16.06 -8.67 -7.30
C ALA A 246 -16.04 -7.27 -6.63
N ASP A 247 -16.48 -7.14 -5.37
CA ASP A 247 -16.34 -5.87 -4.64
C ASP A 247 -14.87 -5.54 -4.35
N VAL A 248 -14.04 -6.53 -3.99
CA VAL A 248 -12.59 -6.34 -3.81
C VAL A 248 -11.92 -5.87 -5.12
N VAL A 249 -12.22 -6.51 -6.25
CA VAL A 249 -11.67 -6.10 -7.55
C VAL A 249 -12.18 -4.71 -7.94
N ASN A 250 -13.46 -4.42 -7.72
CA ASN A 250 -14.03 -3.11 -8.05
C ASN A 250 -13.42 -1.98 -7.23
N ILE A 251 -13.15 -2.17 -5.93
CA ILE A 251 -12.48 -1.13 -5.13
C ILE A 251 -11.05 -0.92 -5.60
N CYS A 252 -10.32 -1.97 -6.00
CA CYS A 252 -8.99 -1.80 -6.59
C CYS A 252 -9.05 -1.00 -7.89
N VAL A 253 -10.02 -1.26 -8.78
CA VAL A 253 -10.21 -0.50 -10.02
C VAL A 253 -10.54 0.97 -9.72
N GLN A 254 -11.46 1.21 -8.78
CA GLN A 254 -11.83 2.56 -8.36
C GLN A 254 -10.64 3.32 -7.76
N MET A 255 -9.86 2.68 -6.90
CA MET A 255 -8.69 3.29 -6.30
C MET A 255 -7.63 3.60 -7.35
N PHE A 256 -7.41 2.69 -8.30
CA PHE A 256 -6.45 2.92 -9.38
C PHE A 256 -6.85 4.09 -10.29
N GLU A 257 -8.11 4.13 -10.75
CA GLU A 257 -8.61 5.17 -11.66
C GLU A 257 -8.63 6.57 -11.01
N ASN A 258 -8.92 6.64 -9.71
CA ASN A 258 -8.99 7.91 -8.98
C ASN A 258 -7.68 8.29 -8.28
N LYS A 259 -6.57 7.60 -8.59
CA LYS A 259 -5.25 7.78 -7.96
C LYS A 259 -5.28 7.70 -6.42
N MET A 260 -6.16 6.87 -5.84
CA MET A 260 -6.28 6.66 -4.39
C MET A 260 -5.23 5.64 -3.91
N TYR A 261 -3.98 6.05 -3.94
CA TYR A 261 -2.79 5.37 -3.43
C TYR A 261 -1.70 6.42 -3.28
N LEU A 262 -0.68 6.17 -2.45
CA LEU A 262 0.48 7.06 -2.43
C LEU A 262 1.70 6.40 -3.05
N THR A 263 2.05 5.18 -2.66
CA THR A 263 3.35 4.57 -3.04
C THR A 263 3.26 3.76 -4.33
N PRO A 264 4.38 3.55 -5.06
CA PRO A 264 4.40 2.67 -6.23
C PRO A 264 3.97 1.23 -5.89
N ASN A 265 4.41 0.72 -4.73
CA ASN A 265 4.05 -0.62 -4.26
C ASN A 265 2.54 -0.80 -4.07
N GLU A 266 1.84 0.21 -3.54
CA GLU A 266 0.38 0.19 -3.42
C GLU A 266 -0.28 0.21 -4.79
N LYS A 267 0.16 1.09 -5.70
CA LYS A 267 -0.32 1.14 -7.10
C LYS A 267 -0.21 -0.23 -7.76
N HIS A 268 0.94 -0.88 -7.64
CA HIS A 268 1.22 -2.20 -8.23
C HIS A 268 0.39 -3.31 -7.56
N MET A 269 0.19 -3.24 -6.24
CA MET A 269 -0.66 -4.19 -5.51
C MET A 269 -2.10 -4.18 -6.04
N LEU A 270 -2.68 -3.01 -6.32
CA LEU A 270 -4.04 -2.92 -6.88
C LEU A 270 -4.16 -3.73 -8.19
N VAL A 271 -3.16 -3.62 -9.08
CA VAL A 271 -3.14 -4.34 -10.36
C VAL A 271 -2.95 -5.85 -10.16
N LYS A 272 -2.10 -6.26 -9.22
CA LYS A 272 -1.93 -7.68 -8.85
C LYS A 272 -3.24 -8.29 -8.32
N VAL A 273 -3.95 -7.57 -7.46
CA VAL A 273 -5.25 -8.01 -6.92
C VAL A 273 -6.30 -8.11 -8.01
N MET A 274 -6.34 -7.19 -8.98
CA MET A 274 -7.25 -7.32 -10.14
C MET A 274 -7.00 -8.62 -10.90
N GLY A 275 -5.74 -8.93 -11.24
CA GLY A 275 -5.39 -10.12 -12.01
C GLY A 275 -5.70 -11.42 -11.27
N PHE A 276 -5.20 -11.53 -10.03
CA PHE A 276 -5.37 -12.75 -9.26
C PHE A 276 -6.80 -12.92 -8.73
N GLY A 277 -7.48 -11.84 -8.34
CA GLY A 277 -8.88 -11.85 -7.94
C GLY A 277 -9.80 -12.35 -9.05
N LEU A 278 -9.61 -11.90 -10.30
CA LEU A 278 -10.35 -12.41 -11.46
C LEU A 278 -10.10 -13.91 -11.69
N PHE A 279 -8.85 -14.37 -11.55
CA PHE A 279 -8.51 -15.79 -11.68
C PHE A 279 -9.12 -16.68 -10.59
N LEU A 280 -9.20 -16.17 -9.36
CA LEU A 280 -9.84 -16.89 -8.25
C LEU A 280 -11.36 -16.97 -8.45
N MET A 281 -12.00 -15.95 -9.02
CA MET A 281 -13.43 -15.96 -9.33
C MET A 281 -13.81 -16.88 -10.50
N ASP A 282 -12.95 -17.01 -11.52
CA ASP A 282 -13.28 -17.78 -12.73
C ASP A 282 -13.11 -19.29 -12.49
N SER A 283 -14.22 -20.00 -12.28
CA SER A 283 -14.26 -21.40 -11.87
C SER A 283 -15.31 -22.22 -12.65
N GLU A 284 -15.63 -23.46 -12.26
CA GLU A 284 -16.77 -24.18 -12.86
C GLU A 284 -18.11 -23.47 -12.57
N VAL A 285 -18.23 -22.87 -11.38
CA VAL A 285 -19.50 -22.31 -10.88
C VAL A 285 -19.68 -20.84 -11.24
N CYS A 286 -18.59 -20.13 -11.54
CA CYS A 286 -18.60 -18.70 -11.83
C CYS A 286 -17.83 -18.40 -13.12
N ASN A 287 -18.37 -17.48 -13.93
CA ASN A 287 -17.78 -17.01 -15.17
C ASN A 287 -17.68 -15.48 -15.14
N ILE A 288 -16.46 -14.96 -15.20
CA ILE A 288 -16.19 -13.53 -15.09
C ILE A 288 -16.81 -12.71 -16.24
N ASN A 289 -16.92 -13.28 -17.44
CA ASN A 289 -17.56 -12.63 -18.59
C ASN A 289 -19.07 -12.47 -18.36
N LYS A 290 -19.72 -13.39 -17.65
CA LYS A 290 -21.13 -13.24 -17.24
C LYS A 290 -21.29 -12.19 -16.14
N LEU A 291 -20.33 -12.04 -15.23
CA LEU A 291 -20.34 -10.98 -14.22
C LEU A 291 -20.22 -9.59 -14.87
N ASP A 292 -19.38 -9.46 -15.90
CA ASP A 292 -19.28 -8.25 -16.72
C ASP A 292 -20.60 -7.91 -17.44
N GLN A 293 -21.25 -8.89 -18.08
CA GLN A 293 -22.57 -8.71 -18.69
C GLN A 293 -23.63 -8.25 -17.68
N LYS A 294 -23.54 -8.72 -16.43
CA LYS A 294 -24.40 -8.29 -15.31
C LYS A 294 -23.97 -6.96 -14.68
N LYS A 295 -22.95 -6.30 -15.22
CA LYS A 295 -22.34 -5.05 -14.70
C LYS A 295 -21.81 -5.17 -13.26
N LYS A 296 -21.50 -6.39 -12.82
CA LYS A 296 -20.84 -6.64 -11.52
C LYS A 296 -19.33 -6.37 -11.60
N LEU A 297 -18.76 -6.54 -12.78
CA LEU A 297 -17.38 -6.18 -13.12
C LEU A 297 -17.40 -5.24 -14.33
N LYS A 298 -16.26 -4.57 -14.57
CA LYS A 298 -16.05 -3.69 -15.72
C LYS A 298 -14.74 -4.09 -16.41
N LEU A 299 -14.76 -5.17 -17.19
CA LEU A 299 -13.54 -5.76 -17.77
C LEU A 299 -12.82 -4.78 -18.71
N GLU A 300 -13.56 -3.92 -19.42
CA GLU A 300 -12.97 -2.88 -20.28
C GLU A 300 -12.00 -1.95 -19.52
N LYS A 301 -12.34 -1.57 -18.28
CA LYS A 301 -11.47 -0.73 -17.45
C LYS A 301 -10.21 -1.49 -17.04
N ILE A 302 -10.37 -2.76 -16.66
CA ILE A 302 -9.25 -3.62 -16.25
C ILE A 302 -8.32 -3.90 -17.43
N ASP A 303 -8.86 -4.13 -18.63
CA ASP A 303 -8.09 -4.32 -19.86
C ASP A 303 -7.22 -3.09 -20.17
N ARG A 304 -7.76 -1.88 -20.01
CA ARG A 304 -7.00 -0.63 -20.16
C ARG A 304 -5.88 -0.51 -19.12
N ILE A 305 -6.16 -0.87 -17.86
CA ILE A 305 -5.17 -0.84 -16.78
C ILE A 305 -4.04 -1.82 -17.07
N PHE A 306 -4.35 -3.07 -17.41
CA PHE A 306 -3.35 -4.08 -17.77
C PHE A 306 -2.56 -3.69 -19.01
N LYS A 307 -3.15 -2.98 -19.98
CA LYS A 307 -2.39 -2.51 -21.13
C LYS A 307 -1.38 -1.40 -20.77
N ASN A 308 -1.80 -0.47 -19.92
CA ASN A 308 -0.95 0.65 -19.52
C ASN A 308 0.15 0.23 -18.53
N LEU A 309 -0.11 -0.81 -17.75
CA LEU A 309 0.82 -1.36 -16.75
C LEU A 309 0.81 -2.89 -16.86
N GLU A 310 1.54 -3.40 -17.86
CA GLU A 310 1.56 -4.82 -18.24
C GLU A 310 2.33 -5.68 -17.24
N VAL A 311 3.41 -5.13 -16.68
CA VAL A 311 4.33 -5.84 -15.80
C VAL A 311 4.46 -5.08 -14.49
N VAL A 312 4.43 -5.78 -13.36
CA VAL A 312 4.64 -5.18 -12.04
C VAL A 312 5.59 -6.01 -11.20
N PRO A 313 6.34 -5.40 -10.26
CA PRO A 313 7.09 -6.15 -9.26
C PRO A 313 6.17 -7.07 -8.46
N LEU A 314 6.50 -8.36 -8.43
CA LEU A 314 5.84 -9.31 -7.54
C LEU A 314 6.50 -9.26 -6.17
N PHE A 315 7.80 -9.56 -6.11
CA PHE A 315 8.65 -9.49 -4.93
C PHE A 315 10.13 -9.50 -5.35
N GLY A 316 10.93 -8.55 -4.87
CA GLY A 316 12.33 -8.50 -5.28
C GLY A 316 12.51 -8.18 -6.78
N ASP A 317 13.45 -8.88 -7.42
CA ASP A 317 13.61 -8.91 -8.87
C ASP A 317 12.60 -9.82 -9.60
N MET A 318 11.74 -10.54 -8.88
CA MET A 318 10.68 -11.33 -9.50
C MET A 318 9.54 -10.43 -9.96
N GLN A 319 9.24 -10.49 -11.26
CA GLN A 319 8.19 -9.72 -11.90
C GLN A 319 6.98 -10.58 -12.22
N ILE A 320 5.82 -9.96 -12.38
CA ILE A 320 4.62 -10.63 -12.86
C ILE A 320 3.89 -9.79 -13.90
N ALA A 321 3.33 -10.45 -14.91
CA ALA A 321 2.36 -9.84 -15.81
C ALA A 321 0.94 -10.25 -15.38
N PRO A 322 0.15 -9.38 -14.72
CA PRO A 322 -1.14 -9.74 -14.15
C PRO A 322 -2.13 -10.32 -15.16
N PHE A 323 -2.04 -9.92 -16.42
CA PHE A 323 -2.86 -10.47 -17.51
C PHE A 323 -2.61 -11.98 -17.77
N ASN A 324 -1.45 -12.52 -17.36
CA ASN A 324 -1.20 -13.97 -17.46
C ASN A 324 -2.13 -14.80 -16.58
N TYR A 325 -2.63 -14.25 -15.47
CA TYR A 325 -3.68 -14.91 -14.69
C TYR A 325 -4.96 -15.07 -15.50
N ILE A 326 -5.31 -14.07 -16.31
CA ILE A 326 -6.51 -14.08 -17.15
C ILE A 326 -6.35 -15.10 -18.30
N LYS A 327 -5.19 -15.14 -18.95
CA LYS A 327 -4.89 -16.14 -20.00
C LYS A 327 -5.02 -17.59 -19.50
N ARG A 328 -4.78 -17.82 -18.21
CA ARG A 328 -4.87 -19.12 -17.55
C ARG A 328 -6.24 -19.38 -16.91
N SER A 329 -7.19 -18.45 -17.03
CA SER A 329 -8.53 -18.61 -16.49
C SER A 329 -9.33 -19.63 -17.32
N LYS A 330 -10.33 -20.26 -16.71
CA LYS A 330 -11.11 -21.33 -17.35
C LYS A 330 -11.88 -20.84 -18.57
N HIS A 331 -12.50 -19.67 -18.47
CA HIS A 331 -13.38 -19.09 -19.48
C HIS A 331 -12.70 -17.95 -20.24
N PHE A 332 -11.39 -18.03 -20.44
CA PHE A 332 -10.64 -17.02 -21.16
C PHE A 332 -11.22 -16.80 -22.57
N ASP A 333 -11.51 -15.55 -22.89
CA ASP A 333 -12.01 -15.11 -24.20
C ASP A 333 -11.22 -13.86 -24.62
N ALA A 334 -10.31 -14.02 -25.59
CA ALA A 334 -9.44 -12.95 -26.06
C ALA A 334 -10.23 -11.73 -26.60
N SER A 335 -11.46 -11.92 -27.09
CA SER A 335 -12.29 -10.81 -27.59
C SER A 335 -12.73 -9.83 -26.50
N LYS A 336 -12.67 -10.25 -25.23
CA LYS A 336 -12.95 -9.41 -24.06
C LYS A 336 -11.75 -8.57 -23.60
N TRP A 337 -10.58 -8.81 -24.17
CA TRP A 337 -9.32 -8.18 -23.78
C TRP A 337 -8.57 -7.62 -25.00
N PRO A 338 -9.22 -6.81 -25.87
CA PRO A 338 -8.63 -6.38 -27.12
C PRO A 338 -7.33 -5.57 -26.96
N LEU A 339 -7.17 -4.85 -25.84
CA LEU A 339 -5.96 -4.06 -25.59
C LEU A 339 -4.82 -4.95 -25.09
N SER A 340 -5.06 -5.73 -24.03
CA SER A 340 -4.03 -6.57 -23.41
C SER A 340 -3.64 -7.77 -24.25
N TYR A 341 -4.51 -8.22 -25.16
CA TYR A 341 -4.20 -9.28 -26.13
C TYR A 341 -3.51 -8.75 -27.40
N SER A 342 -3.46 -7.43 -27.61
CA SER A 342 -2.77 -6.84 -28.76
C SER A 342 -1.25 -6.98 -28.64
N ASN A 343 -0.57 -7.07 -29.79
CA ASN A 343 0.90 -7.07 -29.88
C ASN A 343 1.52 -5.66 -29.78
N ASN A 344 0.70 -4.63 -29.51
CA ASN A 344 1.23 -3.27 -29.34
C ASN A 344 2.16 -3.26 -28.13
N ILE A 345 3.21 -2.45 -28.15
CA ILE A 345 4.09 -2.32 -26.99
C ILE A 345 3.37 -1.49 -25.92
N SER A 346 3.51 -1.86 -24.65
CA SER A 346 2.97 -1.07 -23.54
C SER A 346 3.61 0.32 -23.47
N PRO A 347 2.87 1.37 -23.11
CA PRO A 347 3.47 2.66 -22.73
C PRO A 347 4.54 2.52 -21.64
N GLN A 348 4.41 1.51 -20.78
CA GLN A 348 5.39 1.17 -19.73
C GLN A 348 6.82 0.93 -20.25
N ALA A 349 6.98 0.52 -21.50
CA ALA A 349 8.27 0.21 -22.09
C ALA A 349 9.09 1.45 -22.47
N ASP A 350 8.50 2.65 -22.42
CA ASP A 350 9.11 3.88 -22.92
C ASP A 350 9.08 5.02 -21.88
N LEU A 351 10.22 5.21 -21.21
CA LEU A 351 10.45 6.32 -20.29
C LEU A 351 10.45 7.69 -21.00
N MET A 352 10.82 7.75 -22.28
CA MET A 352 11.06 9.02 -22.97
C MET A 352 9.79 9.84 -23.15
N VAL A 353 8.63 9.17 -23.26
CA VAL A 353 7.32 9.83 -23.34
C VAL A 353 7.01 10.62 -22.06
N HIS A 354 7.52 10.18 -20.91
CA HIS A 354 7.27 10.81 -19.61
C HIS A 354 8.28 11.92 -19.29
N LEU A 355 9.50 11.84 -19.83
CA LEU A 355 10.61 12.72 -19.45
C LEU A 355 10.33 14.23 -19.57
N PRO A 356 9.66 14.74 -20.63
CA PRO A 356 9.36 16.18 -20.74
C PRO A 356 8.46 16.67 -19.59
N GLN A 357 7.44 15.88 -19.23
CA GLN A 357 6.52 16.23 -18.15
C GLN A 357 7.22 16.19 -16.80
N ILE A 358 8.05 15.17 -16.55
CA ILE A 358 8.83 15.04 -15.31
C ILE A 358 9.74 16.27 -15.12
N ARG A 359 10.45 16.70 -16.17
CA ARG A 359 11.31 17.90 -16.12
C ARG A 359 10.53 19.17 -15.78
N ASP A 360 9.39 19.38 -16.44
CA ASP A 360 8.54 20.55 -16.22
C ASP A 360 7.97 20.59 -14.79
N ASP A 361 7.48 19.45 -14.30
CA ASP A 361 6.95 19.32 -12.94
C ASP A 361 8.05 19.50 -11.89
N HIS A 362 9.25 18.94 -12.13
CA HIS A 362 10.41 19.09 -11.26
C HIS A 362 10.81 20.56 -11.11
N VAL A 363 10.95 21.30 -12.21
CA VAL A 363 11.31 22.73 -12.19
C VAL A 363 10.24 23.55 -11.45
N LYS A 364 8.96 23.32 -11.75
CA LYS A 364 7.86 24.04 -11.09
C LYS A 364 7.82 23.77 -9.59
N TYR A 365 7.88 22.50 -9.20
CA TYR A 365 7.77 22.11 -7.80
C TYR A 365 8.96 22.59 -6.98
N ILE A 366 10.20 22.40 -7.46
CA ILE A 366 11.39 22.87 -6.73
C ILE A 366 11.40 24.39 -6.60
N SER A 367 11.00 25.13 -7.63
CA SER A 367 10.92 26.60 -7.56
C SER A 367 9.95 27.06 -6.48
N GLU A 368 8.80 26.40 -6.38
CA GLU A 368 7.82 26.66 -5.32
C GLU A 368 8.36 26.28 -3.94
N LEU A 369 8.92 25.07 -3.80
CA LEU A 369 9.49 24.56 -2.56
C LEU A 369 10.62 25.46 -2.04
N ALA A 370 11.52 25.91 -2.91
CA ALA A 370 12.62 26.79 -2.55
C ALA A 370 12.13 28.14 -2.02
N ARG A 371 11.06 28.70 -2.61
CA ARG A 371 10.43 29.93 -2.12
C ARG A 371 9.91 29.75 -0.69
N TYR A 372 9.22 28.64 -0.42
CA TYR A 372 8.73 28.32 0.93
C TYR A 372 9.87 28.07 1.91
N SER A 373 10.91 27.32 1.51
CA SER A 373 12.09 27.10 2.33
C SER A 373 12.71 28.44 2.75
N ASN A 374 12.96 29.33 1.78
CA ASN A 374 13.56 30.63 2.04
C ASN A 374 12.68 31.50 2.95
N GLU A 375 11.36 31.53 2.74
CA GLU A 375 10.45 32.25 3.63
C GLU A 375 10.57 31.74 5.07
N VAL A 376 10.57 30.42 5.26
CA VAL A 376 10.62 29.82 6.60
C VAL A 376 11.96 30.02 7.29
N THR A 377 13.07 30.02 6.54
CA THR A 377 14.41 30.27 7.11
C THR A 377 14.59 31.75 7.46
N THR A 378 14.08 32.67 6.63
CA THR A 378 14.33 34.12 6.78
C THR A 378 13.24 34.87 7.56
N THR A 379 12.10 34.25 7.85
CA THR A 379 11.02 34.89 8.62
C THR A 379 10.57 34.01 9.78
N TYR A 380 10.78 34.51 11.00
CA TYR A 380 10.20 33.90 12.19
C TYR A 380 8.73 34.31 12.32
N LYS A 381 7.81 33.35 12.12
CA LYS A 381 6.38 33.50 12.41
C LYS A 381 6.02 32.62 13.60
N GLU A 382 5.56 33.24 14.70
CA GLU A 382 5.24 32.56 15.96
C GLU A 382 4.05 31.57 15.81
N SER A 383 3.11 31.85 14.90
CA SER A 383 2.05 30.89 14.50
C SER A 383 1.57 31.17 13.08
N ARG A 384 1.57 30.15 12.21
CA ARG A 384 0.95 30.20 10.89
C ARG A 384 -0.58 30.17 10.96
N THR A 385 -1.22 30.82 9.99
CA THR A 385 -2.67 30.78 9.80
C THR A 385 -3.13 29.41 9.28
N ASP A 386 -4.43 29.11 9.41
CA ASP A 386 -5.01 27.86 8.88
C ASP A 386 -4.78 27.72 7.36
N ALA A 387 -4.82 28.83 6.61
CA ALA A 387 -4.57 28.84 5.17
C ALA A 387 -3.12 28.49 4.83
N GLU A 388 -2.14 29.11 5.50
CA GLU A 388 -0.71 28.82 5.29
C GLU A 388 -0.37 27.37 5.68
N ASN A 389 -0.96 26.85 6.76
CA ASN A 389 -0.77 25.45 7.17
C ASN A 389 -1.31 24.49 6.10
N ARG A 390 -2.48 24.80 5.53
CA ARG A 390 -3.09 24.02 4.45
C ARG A 390 -2.24 24.04 3.19
N GLU A 391 -1.79 25.21 2.75
CA GLU A 391 -0.92 25.34 1.57
C GLU A 391 0.38 24.55 1.73
N THR A 392 0.96 24.58 2.93
CA THR A 392 2.17 23.81 3.26
C THR A 392 1.90 22.29 3.27
N ALA A 393 0.76 21.84 3.81
CA ALA A 393 0.35 20.44 3.79
C ALA A 393 0.05 19.93 2.36
N ASP A 394 -0.59 20.77 1.54
CA ASP A 394 -0.85 20.48 0.13
C ASP A 394 0.46 20.42 -0.69
N LEU A 395 1.44 21.28 -0.37
CA LEU A 395 2.78 21.22 -0.95
C LEU A 395 3.48 19.89 -0.58
N ALA A 396 3.40 19.46 0.69
CA ALA A 396 3.97 18.20 1.14
C ALA A 396 3.36 17.00 0.40
N LEU A 397 2.02 16.95 0.29
CA LEU A 397 1.33 15.87 -0.42
C LEU A 397 1.70 15.82 -1.90
N ARG A 398 1.72 16.98 -2.59
CA ARG A 398 2.12 17.06 -4.01
C ARG A 398 3.53 16.56 -4.23
N GLY A 399 4.46 16.88 -3.33
CA GLY A 399 5.85 16.40 -3.42
C GLY A 399 5.95 14.89 -3.32
N LEU A 400 5.25 14.29 -2.35
CA LEU A 400 5.20 12.83 -2.20
C LEU A 400 4.58 12.16 -3.44
N GLN A 401 3.51 12.74 -3.99
CA GLN A 401 2.85 12.23 -5.20
C GLN A 401 3.77 12.31 -6.44
N LEU A 402 4.50 13.41 -6.63
CA LEU A 402 5.47 13.54 -7.71
C LEU A 402 6.61 12.52 -7.59
N LEU A 403 7.20 12.40 -6.40
CA LEU A 403 8.25 11.41 -6.12
C LEU A 403 7.76 9.99 -6.40
N SER A 404 6.55 9.65 -5.94
CA SER A 404 5.94 8.35 -6.22
C SER A 404 5.70 8.12 -7.71
N GLU A 405 5.21 9.11 -8.44
CA GLU A 405 4.98 8.99 -9.88
C GLU A 405 6.29 8.74 -10.63
N TRP A 406 7.35 9.50 -10.32
CA TRP A 406 8.66 9.35 -10.96
C TRP A 406 9.32 8.02 -10.59
N THR A 407 9.28 7.61 -9.32
CA THR A 407 9.76 6.29 -8.87
C THR A 407 8.97 5.16 -9.54
N GLY A 408 7.66 5.34 -9.68
CA GLY A 408 6.79 4.44 -10.44
C GLY A 408 7.28 4.26 -11.87
N VAL A 409 7.56 5.35 -12.60
CA VAL A 409 8.07 5.27 -13.98
C VAL A 409 9.39 4.49 -14.07
N VAL A 410 10.34 4.73 -13.17
CA VAL A 410 11.64 4.01 -13.15
C VAL A 410 11.45 2.52 -12.88
N THR A 411 10.69 2.19 -11.82
CA THR A 411 10.47 0.80 -11.41
C THR A 411 9.65 0.03 -12.45
N GLU A 412 8.66 0.69 -13.06
CA GLU A 412 7.81 0.10 -14.09
C GLU A 412 8.59 -0.19 -15.38
N LEU A 413 9.46 0.72 -15.84
CA LEU A 413 10.36 0.44 -16.97
C LEU A 413 11.27 -0.75 -16.67
N TYR A 414 11.91 -0.76 -15.49
CA TYR A 414 12.80 -1.84 -15.06
C TYR A 414 12.07 -3.19 -15.03
N SER A 415 10.88 -3.25 -14.43
CA SER A 415 10.03 -4.43 -14.40
C SER A 415 9.70 -4.94 -15.80
N TRP A 416 9.33 -4.05 -16.72
CA TRP A 416 9.01 -4.44 -18.09
C TRP A 416 10.23 -5.04 -18.80
N LYS A 417 11.41 -4.42 -18.67
CA LYS A 417 12.67 -4.88 -19.28
C LYS A 417 13.11 -6.24 -18.73
N LEU A 418 12.90 -6.51 -17.44
CA LEU A 418 13.23 -7.81 -16.85
C LEU A 418 12.43 -8.97 -17.48
N LEU A 419 11.14 -8.79 -17.79
CA LEU A 419 10.34 -9.82 -18.47
C LEU A 419 10.52 -9.86 -19.99
N HIS A 420 11.21 -8.88 -20.58
CA HIS A 420 11.43 -8.78 -22.01
C HIS A 420 12.93 -8.64 -22.30
N PRO A 421 13.75 -9.67 -22.02
CA PRO A 421 15.18 -9.64 -22.32
C PRO A 421 15.42 -9.48 -23.82
N THR A 422 16.42 -8.67 -24.16
CA THR A 422 16.80 -8.50 -25.57
C THR A 422 17.49 -9.76 -26.12
N ASP A 423 17.81 -9.72 -27.40
CA ASP A 423 18.62 -10.73 -28.08
C ASP A 423 19.54 -10.08 -29.12
N HIS A 424 20.42 -10.90 -29.70
CA HIS A 424 21.38 -10.49 -30.72
C HIS A 424 20.73 -10.01 -32.05
N HIS A 425 19.44 -10.28 -32.26
CA HIS A 425 18.70 -9.79 -33.43
C HIS A 425 18.18 -8.36 -33.19
N GLN A 426 17.72 -8.08 -31.97
CA GLN A 426 17.23 -6.77 -31.56
C GLN A 426 18.36 -5.80 -31.21
N ASN A 427 19.39 -6.27 -30.53
CA ASN A 427 20.59 -5.50 -30.18
C ASN A 427 21.84 -6.21 -30.70
N LYS A 428 22.50 -5.62 -31.71
CA LYS A 428 23.72 -6.18 -32.32
C LYS A 428 24.92 -6.26 -31.37
N GLU A 429 24.92 -5.51 -30.28
CA GLU A 429 25.95 -5.56 -29.24
C GLU A 429 25.73 -6.69 -28.23
N CYS A 430 24.55 -7.31 -28.23
CA CYS A 430 24.23 -8.44 -27.36
C CYS A 430 24.85 -9.73 -27.90
N PRO A 431 25.77 -10.39 -27.18
CA PRO A 431 26.30 -11.69 -27.59
C PRO A 431 25.22 -12.78 -27.61
N PRO A 432 25.27 -13.75 -28.56
CA PRO A 432 24.34 -14.90 -28.58
C PRO A 432 24.38 -15.76 -27.30
N GLU A 433 25.53 -15.83 -26.64
CA GLU A 433 25.77 -16.59 -25.40
C GLU A 433 25.47 -15.82 -24.11
N ALA A 434 25.01 -14.56 -24.21
CA ALA A 434 24.74 -13.73 -23.05
C ALA A 434 23.66 -14.36 -22.14
N GLU A 435 23.96 -14.40 -20.85
CA GLU A 435 23.04 -14.93 -19.84
C GLU A 435 21.76 -14.08 -19.78
N GLU A 436 20.65 -14.71 -19.40
CA GLU A 436 19.34 -14.05 -19.42
C GLU A 436 19.29 -12.74 -18.63
N TYR A 437 19.92 -12.68 -17.44
CA TYR A 437 19.96 -11.46 -16.66
C TYR A 437 20.77 -10.34 -17.35
N GLU A 438 21.84 -10.68 -18.07
CA GLU A 438 22.65 -9.71 -18.83
C GLU A 438 21.85 -9.16 -20.02
N ARG A 439 21.06 -10.02 -20.67
CA ARG A 439 20.12 -9.64 -21.74
C ARG A 439 18.92 -8.84 -21.24
N ALA A 440 18.48 -9.09 -20.01
CA ALA A 440 17.41 -8.35 -19.36
C ALA A 440 17.84 -6.96 -18.87
N THR A 441 19.13 -6.80 -18.55
CA THR A 441 19.70 -5.58 -17.97
C THR A 441 20.72 -4.90 -18.90
N ARG A 442 22.00 -5.27 -18.83
CA ARG A 442 23.13 -4.62 -19.50
C ARG A 442 22.86 -4.26 -20.96
N TYR A 443 22.31 -5.20 -21.72
CA TYR A 443 22.06 -5.04 -23.16
C TYR A 443 20.66 -4.53 -23.50
N ASN A 444 19.77 -4.37 -22.51
CA ASN A 444 18.36 -4.01 -22.74
C ASN A 444 18.07 -2.50 -22.68
N TYR A 445 19.10 -1.69 -22.49
CA TYR A 445 19.00 -0.23 -22.45
C TYR A 445 19.94 0.41 -23.45
N THR A 446 19.38 1.29 -24.27
CA THR A 446 20.10 2.24 -25.13
C THR A 446 20.87 3.26 -24.29
N SER A 447 21.76 4.03 -24.93
CA SER A 447 22.50 5.08 -24.22
C SER A 447 21.56 6.18 -23.73
N GLU A 448 20.58 6.54 -24.55
CA GLU A 448 19.58 7.55 -24.25
C GLU A 448 18.71 7.13 -23.06
N GLU A 449 18.21 5.89 -23.04
CA GLU A 449 17.44 5.37 -21.89
C GLU A 449 18.26 5.39 -20.60
N LYS A 450 19.56 5.06 -20.65
CA LYS A 450 20.44 5.11 -19.47
C LYS A 450 20.59 6.54 -18.96
N PHE A 451 20.79 7.52 -19.84
CA PHE A 451 20.86 8.93 -19.44
C PHE A 451 19.54 9.42 -18.84
N ALA A 452 18.41 9.10 -19.47
CA ALA A 452 17.09 9.45 -18.96
C ALA A 452 16.81 8.81 -17.58
N LEU A 453 17.18 7.54 -17.39
CA LEU A 453 17.06 6.86 -16.09
C LEU A 453 17.89 7.56 -15.00
N ILE A 454 19.15 7.88 -15.29
CA ILE A 454 20.03 8.59 -14.35
C ILE A 454 19.45 9.96 -14.00
N GLU A 455 18.93 10.68 -15.00
CA GLU A 455 18.32 11.99 -14.80
C GLU A 455 17.09 11.91 -13.87
N VAL A 456 16.19 10.96 -14.10
CA VAL A 456 15.00 10.78 -13.25
C VAL A 456 15.38 10.32 -11.85
N ILE A 457 16.34 9.41 -11.71
CA ILE A 457 16.86 8.99 -10.39
C ILE A 457 17.46 10.19 -9.64
N ALA A 458 18.22 11.05 -10.33
CA ALA A 458 18.78 12.25 -9.72
C ALA A 458 17.71 13.26 -9.29
N MET A 459 16.66 13.45 -10.11
CA MET A 459 15.52 14.30 -9.75
C MET A 459 14.77 13.76 -8.51
N ILE A 460 14.56 12.43 -8.44
CA ILE A 460 13.94 11.77 -7.27
C ILE A 460 14.80 11.98 -6.02
N LYS A 461 16.09 11.65 -6.07
CA LYS A 461 16.98 11.73 -4.90
C LYS A 461 17.26 13.17 -4.48
N GLY A 462 17.45 14.08 -5.44
CA GLY A 462 17.59 15.51 -5.18
C GLY A 462 16.36 16.09 -4.48
N LEU A 463 15.16 15.81 -5.00
CA LEU A 463 13.93 16.28 -4.37
C LEU A 463 13.67 15.61 -3.01
N GLN A 464 13.99 14.32 -2.85
CA GLN A 464 13.92 13.62 -1.57
C GLN A 464 14.72 14.36 -0.49
N VAL A 465 15.96 14.78 -0.81
CA VAL A 465 16.81 15.55 0.12
C VAL A 465 16.18 16.90 0.48
N LEU A 466 15.66 17.63 -0.51
CA LEU A 466 15.02 18.94 -0.26
C LEU A 466 13.77 18.79 0.63
N MET A 467 12.94 17.78 0.38
CA MET A 467 11.75 17.52 1.18
C MET A 467 12.08 17.07 2.60
N ALA A 468 13.12 16.25 2.78
CA ALA A 468 13.61 15.83 4.09
C ALA A 468 14.13 17.02 4.92
N ARG A 469 14.82 17.99 4.29
CA ARG A 469 15.25 19.23 4.98
C ARG A 469 14.07 20.06 5.50
N MET A 470 12.91 19.98 4.83
CA MET A 470 11.69 20.67 5.22
C MET A 470 10.77 19.83 6.12
N GLU A 471 11.19 18.64 6.57
CA GLU A 471 10.33 17.72 7.34
C GLU A 471 9.73 18.36 8.60
N THR A 472 10.52 19.09 9.38
CA THR A 472 10.03 19.74 10.61
C THR A 472 8.92 20.75 10.31
N VAL A 473 9.08 21.48 9.21
CA VAL A 473 8.14 22.48 8.71
C VAL A 473 6.85 21.83 8.21
N PHE A 474 6.99 20.75 7.44
CA PHE A 474 5.86 20.00 6.91
C PHE A 474 5.06 19.33 8.02
N THR A 475 5.73 18.63 8.94
CA THR A 475 5.05 17.86 9.98
C THR A 475 4.29 18.76 10.97
N ASP A 476 4.80 19.97 11.29
CA ASP A 476 4.05 20.97 12.07
C ASP A 476 2.79 21.44 11.33
N ALA A 477 2.93 21.86 10.06
CA ALA A 477 1.82 22.36 9.27
C ALA A 477 0.76 21.28 9.00
N ILE A 478 1.19 20.06 8.69
CA ILE A 478 0.33 18.90 8.46
C ILE A 478 -0.53 18.62 9.70
N ARG A 479 0.08 18.52 10.89
CA ARG A 479 -0.65 18.23 12.13
C ARG A 479 -1.67 19.31 12.45
N ARG A 480 -1.31 20.59 12.29
CA ARG A 480 -2.23 21.72 12.46
C ARG A 480 -3.38 21.72 11.46
N ASN A 481 -3.07 21.50 10.18
CA ASN A 481 -4.07 21.48 9.12
C ASN A 481 -5.06 20.32 9.31
N ILE A 482 -4.55 19.10 9.51
CA ILE A 482 -5.39 17.91 9.74
C ILE A 482 -6.27 18.09 10.97
N TYR A 483 -5.72 18.62 12.08
CA TYR A 483 -6.52 18.91 13.26
C TYR A 483 -7.63 19.92 12.97
N ALA A 484 -7.30 21.05 12.33
CA ALA A 484 -8.27 22.08 11.99
C ALA A 484 -9.39 21.53 11.08
N GLU A 485 -9.03 20.82 10.01
CA GLU A 485 -10.00 20.23 9.08
C GLU A 485 -10.90 19.18 9.78
N LEU A 486 -10.32 18.31 10.62
CA LEU A 486 -11.09 17.32 11.38
C LEU A 486 -12.05 18.01 12.36
N GLN A 487 -11.56 18.96 13.15
CA GLN A 487 -12.37 19.62 14.16
C GLN A 487 -13.47 20.51 13.55
N ASP A 488 -13.17 21.26 12.49
CA ASP A 488 -14.19 22.05 11.79
C ASP A 488 -15.26 21.13 11.17
N PHE A 489 -14.86 19.98 10.63
CA PHE A 489 -15.80 19.01 10.10
C PHE A 489 -16.73 18.44 11.19
N VAL A 490 -16.18 17.90 12.29
CA VAL A 490 -16.98 17.23 13.32
C VAL A 490 -17.76 18.22 14.21
N GLN A 491 -17.21 19.42 14.47
CA GLN A 491 -17.85 20.40 15.35
C GLN A 491 -18.81 21.34 14.62
N LEU A 492 -18.53 21.69 13.36
CA LEU A 492 -19.32 22.67 12.59
C LEU A 492 -20.12 22.02 11.46
N ILE A 493 -19.44 21.33 10.53
CA ILE A 493 -20.07 20.83 9.29
C ILE A 493 -21.14 19.77 9.61
N LEU A 494 -20.84 18.83 10.52
CA LEU A 494 -21.78 17.78 10.91
C LEU A 494 -23.00 18.28 11.71
N ARG A 495 -23.07 19.55 12.13
CA ARG A 495 -24.22 20.10 12.87
C ARG A 495 -25.50 20.05 12.05
N GLU A 496 -25.47 20.49 10.79
CA GLU A 496 -26.66 20.54 9.94
C GLU A 496 -27.19 19.14 9.56
N PRO A 497 -26.33 18.19 9.13
CA PRO A 497 -26.72 16.79 8.97
C PRO A 497 -27.33 16.19 10.25
N LEU A 498 -26.74 16.46 11.42
CA LEU A 498 -27.24 16.00 12.71
C LEU A 498 -28.61 16.59 13.05
N ARG A 499 -28.78 17.89 12.82
CA ARG A 499 -30.05 18.61 13.04
C ARG A 499 -31.17 18.00 12.19
N LYS A 500 -30.90 17.73 10.91
CA LYS A 500 -31.84 17.10 9.98
C LYS A 500 -32.18 15.68 10.39
N ALA A 501 -31.19 14.88 10.76
CA ALA A 501 -31.41 13.52 11.25
C ALA A 501 -32.27 13.51 12.52
N THR A 502 -31.98 14.39 13.47
CA THR A 502 -32.75 14.55 14.71
C THR A 502 -34.19 15.01 14.44
N LYS A 503 -34.37 16.07 13.62
CA LYS A 503 -35.69 16.61 13.27
C LYS A 503 -36.57 15.57 12.57
N ASN A 504 -35.98 14.80 11.66
CA ASN A 504 -36.69 13.82 10.84
C ASN A 504 -36.72 12.42 11.47
N LYS A 505 -36.29 12.27 12.73
CA LYS A 505 -36.25 10.99 13.47
C LYS A 505 -35.51 9.88 12.71
N LYS A 506 -34.38 10.22 12.10
CA LYS A 506 -33.47 9.28 11.44
C LYS A 506 -32.44 8.76 12.44
N ASP A 507 -32.88 7.91 13.37
CA ASP A 507 -32.10 7.53 14.55
C ASP A 507 -30.76 6.87 14.23
N LEU A 508 -30.69 6.04 13.20
CA LEU A 508 -29.43 5.39 12.79
C LEU A 508 -28.42 6.39 12.19
N ILE A 509 -28.86 7.34 11.37
CA ILE A 509 -27.98 8.38 10.82
C ILE A 509 -27.51 9.30 11.96
N ARG A 510 -28.43 9.66 12.86
CA ARG A 510 -28.13 10.44 14.06
C ARG A 510 -27.08 9.72 14.93
N SER A 511 -27.25 8.42 15.20
CA SER A 511 -26.32 7.68 16.05
C SER A 511 -24.93 7.57 15.45
N ILE A 512 -24.80 7.40 14.13
CA ILE A 512 -23.51 7.40 13.42
C ILE A 512 -22.84 8.79 13.52
N ILE A 513 -23.57 9.87 13.23
CA ILE A 513 -23.01 11.23 13.30
C ILE A 513 -22.59 11.59 14.73
N VAL A 514 -23.39 11.23 15.74
CA VAL A 514 -23.03 11.43 17.15
C VAL A 514 -21.78 10.62 17.50
N SER A 515 -21.70 9.35 17.08
CA SER A 515 -20.53 8.51 17.32
C SER A 515 -19.26 9.10 16.69
N VAL A 516 -19.34 9.64 15.47
CA VAL A 516 -18.21 10.35 14.82
C VAL A 516 -17.75 11.54 15.67
N ARG A 517 -18.69 12.31 16.23
CA ARG A 517 -18.38 13.47 17.09
C ARG A 517 -17.79 13.04 18.43
N GLU A 518 -18.34 12.01 19.06
CA GLU A 518 -17.82 11.47 20.34
C GLU A 518 -16.40 10.90 20.20
N THR A 519 -16.06 10.30 19.06
CA THR A 519 -14.73 9.72 18.83
C THR A 519 -13.62 10.77 18.70
N CYS A 520 -13.91 11.93 18.10
CA CYS A 520 -12.86 12.89 17.68
C CYS A 520 -13.08 14.35 18.06
N ALA A 521 -14.27 14.78 18.50
CA ALA A 521 -14.50 16.19 18.81
C ALA A 521 -13.76 16.61 20.09
N ASP A 522 -12.81 17.53 19.94
CA ASP A 522 -12.10 18.16 21.05
C ASP A 522 -12.72 19.53 21.34
N TRP A 523 -13.68 19.55 22.25
CA TRP A 523 -14.39 20.77 22.60
C TRP A 523 -13.51 21.71 23.43
N GLN A 524 -13.52 23.01 23.11
CA GLN A 524 -12.71 24.03 23.82
C GLN A 524 -12.89 24.01 25.36
N ARG A 525 -14.07 23.61 25.85
CA ARG A 525 -14.39 23.51 27.29
C ARG A 525 -14.38 22.07 27.83
N GLY A 526 -13.87 21.12 27.05
CA GLY A 526 -13.86 19.69 27.37
C GLY A 526 -15.22 18.99 27.28
N VAL A 527 -16.31 19.71 27.01
CA VAL A 527 -17.66 19.16 26.93
C VAL A 527 -18.42 19.72 25.73
N GLU A 528 -19.28 18.90 25.13
CA GLU A 528 -20.13 19.30 24.03
C GLU A 528 -21.10 20.43 24.45
N PRO A 529 -21.28 21.50 23.64
CA PRO A 529 -22.23 22.56 23.93
C PRO A 529 -23.69 22.07 24.02
N GLN A 530 -24.16 21.81 25.25
CA GLN A 530 -25.54 21.34 25.52
C GLN A 530 -26.64 22.31 25.06
N GLY A 531 -26.27 23.57 24.80
CA GLY A 531 -27.16 24.61 24.28
C GLY A 531 -27.37 24.56 22.75
N ASP A 532 -26.65 23.70 22.01
CA ASP A 532 -26.72 23.66 20.54
C ASP A 532 -28.14 23.28 20.06
N PRO A 533 -28.84 24.16 19.31
CA PRO A 533 -30.15 23.87 18.72
C PRO A 533 -30.16 22.62 17.83
N ALA A 534 -29.04 22.32 17.17
CA ALA A 534 -28.90 21.18 16.27
C ALA A 534 -29.13 19.84 16.98
N LEU A 535 -28.69 19.70 18.23
CA LEU A 535 -28.90 18.51 19.08
C LEU A 535 -30.39 18.24 19.34
N LYS A 536 -31.23 19.28 19.24
CA LYS A 536 -32.69 19.21 19.44
C LYS A 536 -33.46 19.26 18.10
N GLY A 537 -32.76 19.20 16.97
CA GLY A 537 -33.35 19.31 15.63
C GLY A 537 -33.86 20.72 15.27
N LYS A 538 -33.51 21.74 16.05
CA LYS A 538 -33.93 23.14 15.86
C LYS A 538 -32.88 23.90 15.04
N LYS A 539 -33.33 24.88 14.26
CA LYS A 539 -32.43 25.80 13.54
C LYS A 539 -31.70 26.71 14.53
N ASP A 540 -30.58 27.24 14.08
CA ASP A 540 -29.86 28.30 14.77
C ASP A 540 -30.76 29.55 14.92
N PRO A 541 -30.61 30.32 16.01
CA PRO A 541 -31.30 31.59 16.17
C PRO A 541 -30.85 32.61 15.11
N ASP A 542 -31.58 33.72 14.97
CA ASP A 542 -31.31 34.72 13.91
C ASP A 542 -29.89 35.32 13.99
N ASN A 543 -29.30 35.35 15.19
CA ASN A 543 -27.92 35.79 15.44
C ASN A 543 -26.87 34.66 15.33
N GLY A 544 -27.28 33.44 14.94
CA GLY A 544 -26.43 32.26 14.81
C GLY A 544 -26.10 31.58 16.14
N PHE A 545 -25.56 30.36 16.07
CA PHE A 545 -24.99 29.66 17.22
C PHE A 545 -23.47 29.49 17.03
N GLY A 546 -22.68 30.28 17.75
CA GLY A 546 -21.22 30.28 17.63
C GLY A 546 -20.56 29.14 18.41
N ILE A 547 -19.81 28.28 17.70
CA ILE A 547 -18.90 27.30 18.31
C ILE A 547 -17.48 27.74 18.02
N LYS A 548 -16.68 27.95 19.07
CA LYS A 548 -15.24 28.23 18.94
C LYS A 548 -14.49 26.90 18.89
N VAL A 549 -13.96 26.57 17.72
CA VAL A 549 -13.16 25.37 17.50
C VAL A 549 -11.71 25.65 17.92
N PRO A 550 -11.08 24.81 18.76
CA PRO A 550 -9.68 24.96 19.10
C PRO A 550 -8.77 24.74 17.87
N ARG A 551 -7.51 25.18 17.98
CA ARG A 551 -6.43 24.87 17.04
C ARG A 551 -5.27 24.27 17.83
N ARG A 552 -4.89 23.03 17.49
CA ARG A 552 -3.80 22.29 18.11
C ARG A 552 -2.85 21.74 17.06
N ASN A 553 -1.65 21.40 17.50
CA ASN A 553 -0.61 20.82 16.69
C ASN A 553 -0.52 19.31 16.91
N VAL A 554 -1.58 18.57 16.59
CA VAL A 554 -1.64 17.12 16.79
C VAL A 554 -2.64 16.48 15.83
N GLY A 555 -2.25 15.40 15.14
CA GLY A 555 -3.16 14.62 14.32
C GLY A 555 -4.08 13.71 15.17
N PRO A 556 -5.16 13.16 14.60
CA PRO A 556 -5.90 12.07 15.23
C PRO A 556 -5.02 10.81 15.37
N SER A 557 -5.33 9.94 16.32
CA SER A 557 -4.75 8.59 16.34
C SER A 557 -5.18 7.77 15.11
N SER A 558 -4.44 6.71 14.77
CA SER A 558 -4.81 5.82 13.65
C SER A 558 -6.21 5.23 13.83
N THR A 559 -6.57 4.87 15.06
CA THR A 559 -7.90 4.37 15.44
C THR A 559 -8.98 5.43 15.30
N GLN A 560 -8.74 6.66 15.76
CA GLN A 560 -9.69 7.77 15.58
C GLN A 560 -9.99 8.00 14.10
N LEU A 561 -8.94 8.09 13.27
CA LEU A 561 -9.09 8.33 11.85
C LEU A 561 -9.80 7.16 11.16
N TYR A 562 -9.45 5.91 11.48
CA TYR A 562 -10.13 4.73 10.96
C TYR A 562 -11.62 4.72 11.30
N MET A 563 -11.97 4.96 12.56
CA MET A 563 -13.35 4.95 13.05
C MET A 563 -14.18 6.04 12.39
N VAL A 564 -13.66 7.27 12.32
CA VAL A 564 -14.35 8.39 11.65
C VAL A 564 -14.57 8.09 10.17
N ARG A 565 -13.52 7.68 9.46
CA ARG A 565 -13.62 7.39 8.02
C ARG A 565 -14.62 6.26 7.75
N THR A 566 -14.53 5.16 8.48
CA THR A 566 -15.42 3.99 8.34
C THR A 566 -16.89 4.35 8.62
N MET A 567 -17.14 5.13 9.68
CA MET A 567 -18.49 5.58 10.00
C MET A 567 -19.05 6.51 8.93
N LEU A 568 -18.27 7.46 8.43
CA LEU A 568 -18.69 8.38 7.36
C LEU A 568 -18.89 7.67 6.03
N GLU A 569 -18.03 6.71 5.69
CA GLU A 569 -18.15 5.86 4.51
C GLU A 569 -19.51 5.14 4.50
N SER A 570 -19.93 4.62 5.66
CA SER A 570 -21.23 3.94 5.79
C SER A 570 -22.44 4.84 5.52
N LEU A 571 -22.30 6.17 5.69
CA LEU A 571 -23.35 7.15 5.36
C LEU A 571 -23.44 7.43 3.86
N ILE A 572 -22.31 7.39 3.15
CA ILE A 572 -22.21 7.72 1.72
C ILE A 572 -22.24 6.50 0.81
N ALA A 573 -22.10 5.29 1.36
CA ALA A 573 -22.07 4.05 0.58
C ALA A 573 -23.32 3.84 -0.28
N ASP A 574 -23.10 3.62 -1.57
CA ASP A 574 -24.15 3.32 -2.56
C ASP A 574 -24.63 1.86 -2.49
N LYS A 575 -23.79 0.97 -1.95
CA LYS A 575 -24.03 -0.47 -1.83
C LYS A 575 -24.21 -0.88 -0.37
N SER A 576 -25.45 -0.89 0.10
CA SER A 576 -25.87 -1.83 1.14
C SER A 576 -26.73 -2.85 0.43
N GLY A 577 -26.47 -4.16 0.52
CA GLY A 577 -27.27 -5.19 -0.17
C GLY A 577 -28.76 -5.23 0.25
N GLY A 578 -29.22 -4.31 1.11
CA GLY A 578 -30.62 -4.04 1.41
C GLY A 578 -31.33 -3.07 0.44
N LYS A 579 -32.67 -3.05 0.49
CA LYS A 579 -33.53 -2.25 -0.42
C LYS A 579 -33.42 -0.72 -0.24
N ARG A 580 -32.85 -0.22 0.87
CA ARG A 580 -32.72 1.23 1.18
C ARG A 580 -31.35 1.52 1.80
N THR A 581 -30.56 2.37 1.16
CA THR A 581 -29.26 2.84 1.63
C THR A 581 -29.42 4.05 2.56
N LEU A 582 -28.50 4.25 3.51
CA LEU A 582 -28.48 5.44 4.38
C LEU A 582 -28.34 6.73 3.57
N ARG A 583 -27.56 6.68 2.49
CA ARG A 583 -27.34 7.76 1.54
C ARG A 583 -28.64 8.42 1.05
N LYS A 584 -29.68 7.63 0.75
CA LYS A 584 -30.97 8.16 0.24
C LYS A 584 -31.74 9.00 1.25
N ASP A 585 -31.38 8.91 2.53
CA ASP A 585 -32.02 9.62 3.63
C ASP A 585 -31.22 10.86 4.10
N ILE A 586 -30.15 11.21 3.40
CA ILE A 586 -29.29 12.38 3.66
C ILE A 586 -29.44 13.36 2.48
N ASP A 587 -29.59 14.66 2.78
CA ASP A 587 -29.70 15.68 1.74
C ASP A 587 -28.40 15.76 0.91
N GLY A 588 -28.52 15.98 -0.40
CA GLY A 588 -27.40 15.88 -1.35
C GLY A 588 -26.22 16.81 -1.05
N GLN A 589 -26.46 18.01 -0.51
CA GLN A 589 -25.38 18.93 -0.12
C GLN A 589 -24.49 18.32 0.96
N TYR A 590 -25.08 17.71 1.99
CA TYR A 590 -24.34 17.09 3.09
C TYR A 590 -23.58 15.84 2.66
N LEU A 591 -24.13 15.09 1.70
CA LEU A 591 -23.41 13.96 1.11
C LEU A 591 -22.13 14.41 0.40
N VAL A 592 -22.17 15.55 -0.31
CA VAL A 592 -20.99 16.12 -0.96
C VAL A 592 -19.95 16.54 0.08
N GLU A 593 -20.35 17.18 1.17
CA GLU A 593 -19.44 17.58 2.24
C GLU A 593 -18.76 16.36 2.92
N ILE A 594 -19.53 15.30 3.20
CA ILE A 594 -19.00 14.06 3.77
C ILE A 594 -18.07 13.35 2.78
N ASP A 595 -18.45 13.25 1.51
CA ASP A 595 -17.63 12.63 0.45
C ASP A 595 -16.30 13.38 0.23
N GLN A 596 -16.34 14.73 0.22
CA GLN A 596 -15.13 15.54 0.11
C GLN A 596 -14.21 15.39 1.32
N PHE A 597 -14.75 15.32 2.53
CA PHE A 597 -13.96 15.04 3.73
C PHE A 597 -13.35 13.63 3.68
N HIS A 598 -14.15 12.63 3.28
CA HIS A 598 -13.70 11.24 3.15
C HIS A 598 -12.59 11.10 2.09
N LYS A 599 -12.67 11.80 0.96
CA LYS A 599 -11.61 11.78 -0.06
C LYS A 599 -10.34 12.47 0.40
N ARG A 600 -10.44 13.65 1.02
CA ARG A 600 -9.26 14.37 1.54
C ARG A 600 -8.54 13.60 2.64
N SER A 601 -9.30 13.06 3.59
CA SER A 601 -8.75 12.33 4.74
C SER A 601 -8.11 10.98 4.38
N PHE A 602 -8.19 10.54 3.12
CA PHE A 602 -7.51 9.33 2.66
C PHE A 602 -5.99 9.45 2.80
N TYR A 603 -5.43 10.64 2.50
CA TYR A 603 -3.98 10.83 2.50
C TYR A 603 -3.39 11.17 3.87
N TRP A 604 -4.23 11.36 4.89
CA TRP A 604 -3.79 11.87 6.19
C TRP A 604 -2.82 10.93 6.91
N ASN A 605 -3.00 9.61 6.83
CA ASN A 605 -2.06 8.67 7.43
C ASN A 605 -0.66 8.81 6.82
N TYR A 606 -0.56 8.94 5.50
CA TYR A 606 0.73 9.15 4.85
C TYR A 606 1.39 10.47 5.26
N LEU A 607 0.60 11.55 5.34
CA LEU A 607 1.11 12.86 5.76
C LEU A 607 1.53 12.87 7.24
N LEU A 608 0.79 12.21 8.12
CA LEU A 608 1.15 12.08 9.54
C LEU A 608 2.43 11.24 9.72
N SER A 609 2.65 10.26 8.83
CA SER A 609 3.87 9.47 8.71
C SER A 609 4.78 9.97 7.58
N PHE A 610 4.98 11.29 7.47
CA PHE A 610 5.67 11.93 6.34
C PHE A 610 7.04 11.33 6.03
N SER A 611 7.90 11.15 7.03
CA SER A 611 9.25 10.57 6.85
C SER A 611 9.21 9.19 6.19
N GLU A 612 8.36 8.30 6.70
CA GLU A 612 8.21 6.94 6.14
C GLU A 612 7.63 6.99 4.74
N SER A 613 6.60 7.81 4.52
CA SER A 613 5.99 7.99 3.21
C SER A 613 6.99 8.54 2.19
N LEU A 614 7.85 9.47 2.59
CA LEU A 614 8.91 10.04 1.76
C LEU A 614 9.91 8.96 1.32
N GLN A 615 10.34 8.09 2.25
CA GLN A 615 11.22 6.97 1.93
C GLN A 615 10.56 6.00 0.95
N GLN A 616 9.32 5.58 1.24
CA GLN A 616 8.58 4.64 0.39
C GLN A 616 8.27 5.19 -1.00
N CYS A 617 8.05 6.51 -1.14
CA CYS A 617 7.86 7.16 -2.44
C CYS A 617 9.15 7.26 -3.27
N CYS A 618 10.32 7.06 -2.67
CA CYS A 618 11.65 7.17 -3.31
C CYS A 618 12.40 5.83 -3.36
N GLU A 619 11.70 4.72 -3.13
CA GLU A 619 12.29 3.40 -2.96
C GLU A 619 12.77 2.82 -4.31
N LEU A 620 14.09 2.67 -4.45
CA LEU A 620 14.76 2.22 -5.67
C LEU A 620 15.77 1.08 -5.41
N SER A 621 15.80 0.51 -4.20
CA SER A 621 16.74 -0.58 -3.84
C SER A 621 16.59 -1.84 -4.69
N GLN A 622 15.38 -2.08 -5.21
CA GLN A 622 15.05 -3.24 -6.03
C GLN A 622 15.79 -3.30 -7.37
N LEU A 623 16.38 -2.17 -7.81
CA LEU A 623 17.23 -2.15 -9.01
C LEU A 623 18.52 -2.98 -8.84
N TRP A 624 18.93 -3.26 -7.59
CA TRP A 624 20.17 -3.99 -7.31
C TRP A 624 19.95 -5.47 -6.97
N TYR A 625 18.90 -5.79 -6.21
CA TYR A 625 18.63 -7.16 -5.81
C TYR A 625 18.33 -8.04 -7.04
N ARG A 626 18.77 -9.30 -6.98
CA ARG A 626 18.67 -10.25 -8.10
C ARG A 626 18.59 -11.73 -7.69
N GLU A 627 17.97 -12.01 -6.54
CA GLU A 627 17.95 -13.37 -5.98
C GLU A 627 17.15 -14.34 -6.86
N PHE A 628 16.12 -13.86 -7.58
CA PHE A 628 15.39 -14.69 -8.53
C PHE A 628 16.28 -15.10 -9.71
N TYR A 629 16.98 -14.16 -10.37
CA TYR A 629 17.88 -14.51 -11.46
C TYR A 629 19.03 -15.42 -11.00
N LEU A 630 19.55 -15.22 -9.79
CA LEU A 630 20.57 -16.10 -9.21
C LEU A 630 20.06 -17.54 -9.02
N GLU A 631 18.85 -17.70 -8.51
CA GLU A 631 18.18 -19.00 -8.38
C GLU A 631 18.06 -19.69 -9.75
N MET A 632 17.68 -18.95 -10.80
CA MET A 632 17.56 -19.46 -12.17
C MET A 632 18.88 -19.93 -12.79
N THR A 633 20.03 -19.44 -12.31
CA THR A 633 21.34 -19.93 -12.77
C THR A 633 21.66 -21.36 -12.29
N MET A 634 20.83 -21.91 -11.39
CA MET A 634 21.01 -23.23 -10.80
C MET A 634 22.41 -23.42 -10.21
N GLY A 635 22.92 -22.39 -9.53
CA GLY A 635 24.21 -22.40 -8.82
C GLY A 635 25.44 -22.23 -9.70
N LYS A 636 25.28 -21.89 -10.99
CA LYS A 636 26.39 -21.45 -11.84
C LYS A 636 26.94 -20.09 -11.41
N ARG A 637 26.07 -19.21 -10.90
CA ARG A 637 26.43 -17.90 -10.36
C ARG A 637 26.14 -17.88 -8.86
N ILE A 638 27.03 -17.24 -8.11
CA ILE A 638 26.84 -16.92 -6.69
C ILE A 638 26.45 -15.44 -6.49
N GLN A 639 26.68 -14.59 -7.50
CA GLN A 639 26.30 -13.18 -7.56
C GLN A 639 26.23 -12.68 -9.01
#